data_AF-A0A2S7QID7-F1
#
_entry.id   AF-A0A2S7QID7-F1
#
_cell.length_a   1.000
_cell.length_b   1.000
_cell.length_c   1.000
_cell.angle_alpha   90.00
_cell.angle_beta   90.00
_cell.angle_gamma   90.00
#
_symmetry.space_group_name_H-M   'P 1'
#
loop_
_entity.id
_entity.type
_entity.pdbx_description
1 polymer ?
#
loop_
_entity_poly.entity_id
_entity_poly.type
_entity_poly.pdbx_seq_one_letter_code
_entity_poly.pdbx_strand_id
1 'polypeptide(L)'
;MGATPPPTINLFTCTLGEAQERGTTGLTLKRYHTVNQFIDYQARRNGDCPALAYPELGDDWSVQMFTFRQLRSISLHVAQYLDTAGNGNSPISFDTELQNQKCVGLLGRSTLDLLFTWLALMRKGVSVLLLAPQCTPEGIRHLCTALGVEIVLYDQYYSAEVAEAEAARPPTSTLFRKYPWQHPTATESLQSCIARGLYAQGDPGDQAIPLHPDHESRVPYYHHTSGTMSVFPKPIPQSHKGACLALPTFDGRGEVTFTTTPLYHGGIADCFRSWTSVSPICLYPGEFPNMTAETITRCFSAIELNYDLEGTYLRKRYFSSVPYVLKILCDTPAGLVFLQRMDIVGVGGAALSSELGHFLVDRGVNLASRFGSAECGFLLSSHRAYEIDKDWEYLRVNNSKIPLVFEATGDFDGKCELVVKSGWPHMGKKNREDGSLATSDLFEAHPVIPNAWKHVGRSDSQITLFTGKKFDPVLIEEAIVNSSALVREAFIFGNGMPYPGALIFRSETAALGRNEQIRDSLWLEMKVINRSGPEHARIPKDMLIILGHTEPLLSRTSKGTIMRGWTEKQYAKTIKNAYEGTSTDLIDVSDEEMGPHVMALIHDIIDHEPNPPLDYDTEFPARLIDSVQATRIRSFLQKQILGKYHTVQLPWNIVYNCGTVKNLTEYMINARSGFTSPQDDDTKEMNAMAEHYSSKLVSPSVEWPKALQPPGRGRVVVLTGATGALGSHILHQLRMDGGVTEIICLVRASNVTEARTRVFQGLEKRQLDHGANLDHRISYVPAQLDQADLGLSEERYSMLRQTVTDIIHVAWEVNFIHPLRYFKDSLEGVVNLINLSLSCDKLVHFVFCSSTASIAKLADEHSYVREQPPAGPDNAADVGYGKSKWVAEMICHKAQTSTAARISVVRIGQLTGDTEHGIWNESEAWPLMLSTVHQLGSLPTMDETLTWLPLDTAATAIIQITTSPEMDNTSPRMDRVQFFHVVNNSQETHWNDMLEWIQEFHEDPFRVVSLDEWLDELDGLEGNHPAKVLSNLWRNSVKASKQIDGQELKGYATEQVEKIAPIMCRIPPVNRELIGLIWGWITSKMVLSV
;
A
#
# COMPACT_ATOMS: atom_id res chain seq x y z
N MET A 1 -9.92 -20.71 -30.19
CA MET A 1 -8.60 -21.27 -30.54
C MET A 1 -8.29 -22.34 -29.52
N GLY A 2 -7.90 -23.55 -29.95
CA GLY A 2 -7.69 -24.68 -29.03
C GLY A 2 -6.58 -24.37 -28.03
N ALA A 3 -6.86 -24.50 -26.73
CA ALA A 3 -5.87 -24.31 -25.69
C ALA A 3 -4.73 -25.31 -25.88
N THR A 4 -3.52 -24.79 -26.11
CA THR A 4 -2.31 -25.60 -26.10
C THR A 4 -2.21 -26.28 -24.74
N PRO A 5 -1.95 -27.60 -24.66
CA PRO A 5 -1.83 -28.28 -23.38
C PRO A 5 -0.73 -27.62 -22.53
N PRO A 6 -0.95 -27.43 -21.21
CA PRO A 6 0.03 -26.83 -20.34
C PRO A 6 1.34 -27.64 -20.37
N PRO A 7 2.51 -26.99 -20.26
CA PRO A 7 3.79 -27.67 -20.31
C PRO A 7 3.93 -28.67 -19.16
N THR A 8 4.74 -29.71 -19.38
CA THR A 8 4.96 -30.76 -18.36
C THR A 8 5.80 -30.21 -17.21
N ILE A 9 5.17 -30.01 -16.05
CA ILE A 9 5.85 -29.56 -14.82
C ILE A 9 6.95 -30.56 -14.41
N ASN A 10 8.11 -30.02 -14.04
CA ASN A 10 9.33 -30.76 -13.65
C ASN A 10 9.86 -30.32 -12.26
N LEU A 11 10.96 -30.91 -11.79
CA LEU A 11 11.54 -30.61 -10.48
C LEU A 11 11.93 -29.14 -10.29
N PHE A 12 12.22 -28.42 -11.37
CA PHE A 12 12.69 -27.05 -11.32
C PHE A 12 11.53 -26.05 -11.24
N THR A 13 10.42 -26.32 -11.94
CA THR A 13 9.27 -25.41 -12.07
C THR A 13 8.08 -25.75 -11.18
N CYS A 14 8.01 -26.97 -10.62
CA CYS A 14 6.89 -27.40 -9.76
C CYS A 14 6.76 -26.55 -8.49
N THR A 15 5.65 -25.86 -8.35
CA THR A 15 5.29 -25.11 -7.13
C THR A 15 4.90 -26.09 -6.01
N LEU A 16 4.79 -25.59 -4.76
CA LEU A 16 4.34 -26.46 -3.66
C LEU A 16 2.85 -26.84 -3.82
N GLY A 17 2.03 -25.94 -4.34
CA GLY A 17 0.62 -26.22 -4.64
C GLY A 17 0.48 -27.35 -5.68
N GLU A 18 1.26 -27.30 -6.75
CA GLU A 18 1.31 -28.37 -7.76
C GLU A 18 1.85 -29.68 -7.17
N ALA A 19 2.82 -29.62 -6.26
CA ALA A 19 3.34 -30.79 -5.56
C ALA A 19 2.28 -31.47 -4.67
N GLN A 20 1.49 -30.68 -3.93
CA GLN A 20 0.39 -31.16 -3.09
C GLN A 20 -0.72 -31.81 -3.91
N GLU A 21 -1.07 -31.21 -5.04
CA GLU A 21 -2.08 -31.75 -5.95
C GLU A 21 -1.64 -33.11 -6.52
N ARG A 22 -0.39 -33.21 -6.98
CA ARG A 22 0.21 -34.47 -7.45
C ARG A 22 0.29 -35.53 -6.36
N GLY A 23 0.51 -35.10 -5.11
CA GLY A 23 0.74 -35.94 -3.95
C GLY A 23 -0.50 -36.56 -3.29
N THR A 24 -1.73 -36.27 -3.74
CA THR A 24 -2.96 -36.79 -3.12
C THR A 24 -3.65 -37.92 -3.88
N THR A 25 -3.16 -38.33 -5.06
CA THR A 25 -3.81 -39.39 -5.85
C THR A 25 -2.97 -40.66 -6.12
N GLY A 26 -1.75 -40.83 -5.59
CA GLY A 26 -1.09 -42.13 -5.82
C GLY A 26 0.32 -42.48 -5.36
N LEU A 27 1.04 -41.72 -4.52
CA LEU A 27 2.41 -42.12 -4.12
C LEU A 27 2.67 -41.98 -2.61
N THR A 28 2.80 -43.14 -1.94
CA THR A 28 3.46 -43.45 -0.65
C THR A 28 3.70 -42.31 0.35
N LEU A 29 3.15 -42.45 1.57
CA LEU A 29 3.64 -41.74 2.76
C LEU A 29 5.18 -41.72 2.73
N LYS A 30 5.77 -40.52 2.65
CA LYS A 30 7.22 -40.31 2.79
C LYS A 30 7.64 -40.98 4.11
N ARG A 31 8.62 -41.90 4.04
CA ARG A 31 9.08 -42.70 5.21
C ARG A 31 10.06 -41.94 6.11
N TYR A 32 9.98 -40.62 6.07
CA TYR A 32 10.81 -39.69 6.82
C TYR A 32 9.93 -38.52 7.24
N HIS A 33 10.20 -37.97 8.42
CA HIS A 33 9.45 -36.87 9.02
C HIS A 33 10.34 -35.66 9.38
N THR A 34 11.66 -35.86 9.38
CA THR A 34 12.65 -34.82 9.66
C THR A 34 13.69 -34.74 8.53
N VAL A 35 14.44 -33.64 8.50
CA VAL A 35 15.53 -33.41 7.54
C VAL A 35 16.61 -34.49 7.67
N ASN A 36 16.97 -34.89 8.89
CA ASN A 36 17.97 -35.93 9.12
C ASN A 36 17.49 -37.28 8.59
N GLN A 37 16.25 -37.66 8.91
CA GLN A 37 15.63 -38.88 8.38
C GLN A 37 15.54 -38.86 6.86
N PHE A 38 15.31 -37.69 6.26
CA PHE A 38 15.31 -37.53 4.81
C PHE A 38 16.70 -37.80 4.20
N ILE A 39 17.76 -37.22 4.76
CA ILE A 39 19.14 -37.45 4.30
C ILE A 39 19.51 -38.92 4.49
N ASP A 40 19.16 -39.52 5.63
CA ASP A 40 19.42 -40.94 5.90
C ASP A 40 18.63 -41.87 4.98
N TYR A 41 17.38 -41.52 4.68
CA TYR A 41 16.57 -42.22 3.69
C TYR A 41 17.19 -42.18 2.30
N GLN A 42 17.66 -41.00 1.85
CA GLN A 42 18.32 -40.88 0.54
C GLN A 42 19.65 -41.62 0.50
N ALA A 43 20.45 -41.58 1.58
CA ALA A 43 21.69 -42.33 1.67
C ALA A 43 21.48 -43.85 1.61
N ARG A 44 20.40 -44.36 2.22
CA ARG A 44 20.07 -45.81 2.20
C ARG A 44 19.50 -46.26 0.85
N ARG A 45 18.67 -45.43 0.21
CA ARG A 45 17.94 -45.81 -1.01
C ARG A 45 18.65 -45.43 -2.31
N ASN A 46 19.36 -44.31 -2.31
CA ASN A 46 20.02 -43.70 -3.46
C ASN A 46 21.49 -43.37 -3.14
N GLY A 47 22.12 -44.15 -2.26
CA GLY A 47 23.42 -43.83 -1.65
C GLY A 47 24.52 -43.51 -2.64
N ASP A 48 24.58 -44.20 -3.77
CA ASP A 48 25.63 -44.02 -4.79
C ASP A 48 25.25 -42.99 -5.86
N CYS A 49 24.04 -42.43 -5.80
CA CYS A 49 23.62 -41.35 -6.69
C CYS A 49 24.30 -40.03 -6.28
N PRO A 50 24.71 -39.19 -7.25
CA PRO A 50 25.28 -37.88 -6.97
C PRO A 50 24.22 -36.94 -6.38
N ALA A 51 24.60 -36.21 -5.34
CA ALA A 51 23.74 -35.31 -4.58
C ALA A 51 24.22 -33.85 -4.66
N LEU A 52 25.53 -33.62 -4.66
CA LEU A 52 26.14 -32.29 -4.64
C LEU A 52 27.40 -32.28 -5.53
N ALA A 53 27.53 -31.25 -6.33
CA ALA A 53 28.74 -30.91 -7.08
C ALA A 53 29.32 -29.61 -6.53
N TYR A 54 30.63 -29.57 -6.28
CA TYR A 54 31.33 -28.38 -5.82
C TYR A 54 32.59 -28.15 -6.65
N PRO A 55 32.66 -27.05 -7.44
CA PRO A 55 33.86 -26.70 -8.18
C PRO A 55 35.02 -26.35 -7.24
N GLU A 56 36.21 -26.88 -7.53
CA GLU A 56 37.45 -26.62 -6.80
C GLU A 56 38.42 -25.76 -7.63
N LEU A 57 39.26 -25.00 -6.93
CA LEU A 57 40.12 -23.97 -7.53
C LEU A 57 41.51 -24.56 -7.85
N GLY A 58 41.90 -24.53 -9.12
CA GLY A 58 43.21 -24.96 -9.62
C GLY A 58 43.54 -24.32 -10.99
N ASP A 59 44.76 -24.53 -11.50
CA ASP A 59 45.16 -24.10 -12.86
C ASP A 59 44.23 -24.71 -13.93
N ASP A 60 43.82 -25.96 -13.70
CA ASP A 60 42.68 -26.62 -14.34
C ASP A 60 41.52 -26.72 -13.33
N TRP A 61 40.32 -26.31 -13.72
CA TRP A 61 39.14 -26.36 -12.83
C TRP A 61 38.66 -27.81 -12.68
N SER A 62 38.71 -28.35 -11.46
CA SER A 62 38.13 -29.66 -11.10
C SER A 62 36.77 -29.50 -10.41
N VAL A 63 35.99 -30.57 -10.38
CA VAL A 63 34.72 -30.60 -9.63
C VAL A 63 34.71 -31.79 -8.69
N GLN A 64 34.49 -31.53 -7.41
CA GLN A 64 34.29 -32.55 -6.40
C GLN A 64 32.82 -32.98 -6.38
N MET A 65 32.58 -34.26 -6.65
CA MET A 65 31.25 -34.86 -6.63
C MET A 65 31.00 -35.62 -5.33
N PHE A 66 29.87 -35.33 -4.71
CA PHE A 66 29.41 -35.98 -3.48
C PHE A 66 28.14 -36.78 -3.74
N THR A 67 28.13 -38.02 -3.29
CA THR A 67 26.95 -38.91 -3.31
C THR A 67 26.06 -38.70 -2.08
N PHE A 68 24.82 -39.19 -2.10
CA PHE A 68 23.95 -39.14 -0.91
C PHE A 68 24.55 -39.88 0.29
N ARG A 69 25.29 -40.97 0.07
CA ARG A 69 26.02 -41.70 1.12
C ARG A 69 27.10 -40.82 1.74
N GLN A 70 27.86 -40.10 0.92
CA GLN A 70 28.89 -39.17 1.40
C GLN A 70 28.28 -37.96 2.10
N LEU A 71 27.17 -37.39 1.58
CA LEU A 71 26.45 -36.31 2.23
C LEU A 71 26.02 -36.68 3.66
N ARG A 72 25.48 -37.90 3.84
CA ARG A 72 25.20 -38.46 5.18
C ARG A 72 26.48 -38.63 6.00
N SER A 73 27.49 -39.31 5.45
CA SER A 73 28.74 -39.60 6.16
C SER A 73 29.41 -38.33 6.69
N ILE A 74 29.57 -37.31 5.85
CA ILE A 74 30.20 -36.04 6.21
C ILE A 74 29.39 -35.33 7.30
N SER A 75 28.06 -35.24 7.17
CA SER A 75 27.24 -34.59 8.20
C SER A 75 27.34 -35.28 9.57
N LEU A 76 27.53 -36.61 9.63
CA LEU A 76 27.79 -37.35 10.87
C LEU A 76 29.18 -37.05 11.45
N HIS A 77 30.21 -37.05 10.62
CA HIS A 77 31.59 -36.76 11.05
C HIS A 77 31.72 -35.31 11.54
N VAL A 78 31.11 -34.35 10.84
CA VAL A 78 31.11 -32.95 11.28
C VAL A 78 30.33 -32.78 12.59
N ALA A 79 29.24 -33.53 12.78
CA ALA A 79 28.52 -33.54 14.07
C ALA A 79 29.41 -34.07 15.21
N GLN A 80 30.21 -35.11 14.99
CA GLN A 80 31.18 -35.62 15.97
C GLN A 80 32.36 -34.65 16.18
N TYR A 81 32.80 -33.97 15.11
CA TYR A 81 33.85 -32.95 15.20
C TYR A 81 33.44 -31.83 16.14
N LEU A 82 32.19 -31.37 16.05
CA LEU A 82 31.65 -30.37 16.97
C LEU A 82 31.77 -30.81 18.43
N ASP A 83 31.62 -32.10 18.78
CA ASP A 83 31.83 -32.59 20.15
C ASP A 83 33.31 -32.56 20.57
N THR A 84 34.18 -33.08 19.70
CA THR A 84 35.61 -33.29 20.00
C THR A 84 36.43 -32.00 19.99
N ALA A 85 36.00 -30.98 19.24
CA ALA A 85 36.58 -29.64 19.26
C ALA A 85 36.50 -28.98 20.65
N GLY A 86 35.76 -29.56 21.60
CA GLY A 86 35.71 -29.15 23.02
C GLY A 86 36.71 -29.84 23.96
N ASN A 87 37.32 -30.97 23.58
CA ASN A 87 38.06 -31.85 24.52
C ASN A 87 39.58 -31.62 24.58
N GLY A 88 40.04 -30.39 24.30
CA GLY A 88 41.45 -30.01 24.49
C GLY A 88 41.65 -28.50 24.36
N ASN A 89 41.72 -27.80 25.50
CA ASN A 89 41.95 -26.35 25.62
C ASN A 89 41.05 -25.44 24.75
N SER A 90 39.80 -25.86 24.51
CA SER A 90 38.75 -24.99 23.97
C SER A 90 37.97 -24.34 25.12
N PRO A 91 37.56 -23.05 25.02
CA PRO A 91 36.71 -22.41 26.00
C PRO A 91 35.23 -22.87 25.98
N ILE A 92 34.87 -23.87 25.15
CA ILE A 92 33.51 -24.45 25.08
C ILE A 92 33.55 -25.97 25.21
N SER A 93 32.75 -26.52 26.13
CA SER A 93 32.30 -27.91 26.05
C SER A 93 31.09 -27.97 25.12
N PHE A 94 31.34 -28.22 23.83
CA PHE A 94 30.28 -28.31 22.83
C PHE A 94 29.26 -29.41 23.16
N ASP A 95 29.67 -30.51 23.81
CA ASP A 95 28.77 -31.56 24.30
C ASP A 95 27.70 -31.02 25.28
N THR A 96 28.10 -30.17 26.24
CA THR A 96 27.18 -29.71 27.30
C THR A 96 26.44 -28.44 26.92
N GLU A 97 27.11 -27.54 26.17
CA GLU A 97 26.52 -26.26 25.82
C GLU A 97 25.54 -26.37 24.65
N LEU A 98 25.88 -27.09 23.55
CA LEU A 98 24.97 -27.23 22.41
C LEU A 98 23.72 -28.04 22.75
N GLN A 99 23.82 -29.04 23.64
CA GLN A 99 22.66 -29.81 24.11
C GLN A 99 21.64 -28.93 24.85
N ASN A 100 22.10 -27.86 25.52
CA ASN A 100 21.24 -26.92 26.23
C ASN A 100 20.72 -25.77 25.33
N GLN A 101 21.26 -25.60 24.12
CA GLN A 101 20.83 -24.55 23.21
C GLN A 101 19.56 -24.93 22.44
N LYS A 102 18.61 -24.00 22.37
CA LYS A 102 17.41 -24.14 21.51
C LYS A 102 17.68 -23.72 20.07
N CYS A 103 18.57 -22.75 19.86
CA CYS A 103 18.93 -22.20 18.55
C CYS A 103 20.37 -21.68 18.55
N VAL A 104 21.10 -21.92 17.46
CA VAL A 104 22.47 -21.43 17.23
C VAL A 104 22.49 -20.55 15.99
N GLY A 105 23.13 -19.39 16.07
CA GLY A 105 23.40 -18.53 14.92
C GLY A 105 24.55 -19.09 14.10
N LEU A 106 24.42 -19.11 12.77
CA LEU A 106 25.45 -19.57 11.86
C LEU A 106 25.72 -18.50 10.80
N LEU A 107 26.90 -17.90 10.82
CA LEU A 107 27.31 -16.83 9.91
C LEU A 107 28.48 -17.29 9.04
N GLY A 108 28.32 -17.30 7.72
CA GLY A 108 29.43 -17.65 6.85
C GLY A 108 29.14 -17.57 5.36
N ARG A 109 30.21 -17.75 4.58
CA ARG A 109 30.13 -17.78 3.12
C ARG A 109 29.40 -19.04 2.65
N SER A 110 28.88 -19.02 1.44
CA SER A 110 28.18 -20.19 0.85
C SER A 110 29.19 -21.26 0.42
N THR A 111 29.79 -21.94 1.40
CA THR A 111 30.83 -22.96 1.21
C THR A 111 30.36 -24.33 1.71
N LEU A 112 31.17 -25.37 1.44
CA LEU A 112 30.95 -26.70 2.02
C LEU A 112 30.97 -26.67 3.56
N ASP A 113 31.83 -25.84 4.14
CA ASP A 113 31.93 -25.66 5.59
C ASP A 113 30.59 -25.21 6.19
N LEU A 114 29.95 -24.20 5.58
CA LEU A 114 28.62 -23.73 6.01
C LEU A 114 27.56 -24.82 5.86
N LEU A 115 27.53 -25.50 4.71
CA LEU A 115 26.54 -26.55 4.41
C LEU A 115 26.61 -27.70 5.41
N PHE A 116 27.81 -28.22 5.65
CA PHE A 116 28.00 -29.38 6.52
C PHE A 116 27.91 -29.03 8.00
N THR A 117 28.31 -27.82 8.41
CA THR A 117 28.07 -27.33 9.78
C THR A 117 26.57 -27.19 10.05
N TRP A 118 25.81 -26.65 9.09
CA TRP A 118 24.35 -26.55 9.19
C TRP A 118 23.68 -27.93 9.32
N LEU A 119 24.03 -28.90 8.48
CA LEU A 119 23.53 -30.27 8.58
C LEU A 119 23.92 -30.93 9.92
N ALA A 120 25.15 -30.72 10.38
CA ALA A 120 25.66 -31.27 11.64
C ALA A 120 24.92 -30.74 12.87
N LEU A 121 24.65 -29.43 12.93
CA LEU A 121 23.87 -28.82 14.01
C LEU A 121 22.43 -29.37 14.06
N MET A 122 21.81 -29.57 12.90
CA MET A 122 20.51 -30.24 12.83
C MET A 122 20.57 -31.71 13.27
N ARG A 123 21.66 -32.44 12.97
CA ARG A 123 21.88 -33.80 13.51
C ARG A 123 21.98 -33.82 15.03
N LYS A 124 22.56 -32.77 15.62
CA LYS A 124 22.59 -32.54 17.07
C LYS A 124 21.23 -32.11 17.65
N GLY A 125 20.24 -31.88 16.80
CA GLY A 125 18.89 -31.49 17.20
C GLY A 125 18.74 -30.01 17.52
N VAL A 126 19.74 -29.19 17.21
CA VAL A 126 19.74 -27.75 17.47
C VAL A 126 19.13 -27.02 16.27
N SER A 127 18.29 -26.02 16.53
CA SER A 127 17.76 -25.18 15.46
C SER A 127 18.86 -24.22 14.97
N VAL A 128 18.93 -23.95 13.67
CA VAL A 128 19.98 -23.08 13.11
C VAL A 128 19.40 -21.79 12.58
N LEU A 129 19.80 -20.64 13.11
CA LEU A 129 19.54 -19.34 12.51
C LEU A 129 20.63 -19.04 11.48
N LEU A 130 20.28 -19.07 10.19
CA LEU A 130 21.20 -18.74 9.11
C LEU A 130 21.34 -17.22 9.01
N LEU A 131 22.50 -16.68 9.41
CA LEU A 131 22.79 -15.26 9.36
C LEU A 131 23.41 -14.91 8.00
N ALA A 132 22.79 -13.98 7.27
CA ALA A 132 23.38 -13.45 6.04
C ALA A 132 24.57 -12.54 6.36
N PRO A 133 25.71 -12.67 5.65
CA PRO A 133 26.87 -11.79 5.79
C PRO A 133 26.60 -10.30 5.55
N GLN A 134 25.52 -9.98 4.84
CA GLN A 134 25.13 -8.59 4.55
C GLN A 134 24.38 -7.94 5.72
N CYS A 135 24.06 -8.67 6.78
CA CYS A 135 23.40 -8.11 7.96
C CYS A 135 24.35 -7.15 8.68
N THR A 136 23.85 -5.98 9.07
CA THR A 136 24.61 -5.09 9.95
C THR A 136 24.79 -5.74 11.32
N PRO A 137 25.81 -5.33 12.09
CA PRO A 137 26.00 -5.78 13.47
C PRO A 137 24.74 -5.70 14.33
N GLU A 138 23.96 -4.61 14.21
CA GLU A 138 22.69 -4.45 14.92
C GLU A 138 21.59 -5.38 14.42
N GLY A 139 21.57 -5.67 13.12
CA GLY A 139 20.65 -6.64 12.52
C GLY A 139 20.91 -8.06 13.00
N ILE A 140 22.18 -8.47 13.07
CA ILE A 140 22.61 -9.76 13.65
C ILE A 140 22.14 -9.84 15.11
N ARG A 141 22.41 -8.79 15.89
CA ARG A 141 21.98 -8.69 17.30
C ARG A 141 20.47 -8.82 17.44
N HIS A 142 19.70 -8.11 16.61
CA HIS A 142 18.24 -8.17 16.65
C HIS A 142 17.72 -9.60 16.41
N LEU A 143 18.24 -10.30 15.40
CA LEU A 143 17.86 -11.68 15.11
C LEU A 143 18.23 -12.64 16.24
N CYS A 144 19.45 -12.53 16.77
CA CYS A 144 19.88 -13.35 17.89
C CYS A 144 19.02 -13.13 19.13
N THR A 145 18.66 -11.87 19.43
CA THR A 145 17.76 -11.53 20.55
C THR A 145 16.39 -12.17 20.36
N ALA A 146 15.82 -12.02 19.16
CA ALA A 146 14.46 -12.48 18.87
C ALA A 146 14.28 -13.99 19.03
N LEU A 147 15.34 -14.77 18.82
CA LEU A 147 15.33 -16.23 18.95
C LEU A 147 16.02 -16.74 20.22
N GLY A 148 16.51 -15.86 21.10
CA GLY A 148 17.27 -16.24 22.29
C GLY A 148 18.54 -17.04 21.95
N VAL A 149 19.22 -16.67 20.86
CA VAL A 149 20.48 -17.30 20.45
C VAL A 149 21.59 -16.87 21.40
N GLU A 150 22.18 -17.80 22.12
CA GLU A 150 23.30 -17.53 23.03
C GLU A 150 24.67 -17.85 22.42
N ILE A 151 24.69 -18.54 21.27
CA ILE A 151 25.89 -19.02 20.59
C ILE A 151 25.80 -18.68 19.10
N VAL A 152 26.81 -17.98 18.59
CA VAL A 152 27.01 -17.73 17.15
C VAL A 152 28.28 -18.42 16.69
N LEU A 153 28.12 -19.40 15.80
CA LEU A 153 29.20 -20.03 15.05
C LEU A 153 29.46 -19.24 13.77
N TYR A 154 30.73 -18.92 13.48
CA TYR A 154 31.06 -18.06 12.34
C TYR A 154 32.29 -18.53 11.54
N ASP A 155 32.29 -18.20 10.25
CA ASP A 155 33.47 -18.24 9.38
C ASP A 155 34.48 -17.21 9.89
N GLN A 156 35.72 -17.62 10.11
CA GLN A 156 36.79 -16.75 10.59
C GLN A 156 36.99 -15.50 9.71
N TYR A 157 36.57 -15.58 8.44
CA TYR A 157 36.47 -14.45 7.52
C TYR A 157 35.62 -13.28 8.08
N TYR A 158 34.52 -13.55 8.80
CA TYR A 158 33.61 -12.55 9.37
C TYR A 158 33.89 -12.24 10.85
N SER A 159 35.14 -12.42 11.30
CA SER A 159 35.50 -12.23 12.71
C SER A 159 35.28 -10.80 13.22
N ALA A 160 35.43 -9.79 12.35
CA ALA A 160 35.26 -8.38 12.70
C ALA A 160 33.78 -8.03 12.90
N GLU A 161 32.93 -8.40 11.95
CA GLU A 161 31.48 -8.13 11.94
C GLU A 161 30.79 -8.75 13.15
N VAL A 162 31.17 -9.98 13.53
CA VAL A 162 30.65 -10.65 14.72
C VAL A 162 31.16 -9.99 16.00
N ALA A 163 32.41 -9.50 16.00
CA ALA A 163 32.96 -8.77 17.15
C ALA A 163 32.25 -7.42 17.36
N GLU A 164 31.95 -6.70 16.30
CA GLU A 164 31.16 -5.46 16.36
C GLU A 164 29.74 -5.72 16.85
N ALA A 165 29.09 -6.78 16.38
CA ALA A 165 27.75 -7.17 16.80
C ALA A 165 27.67 -7.49 18.31
N GLU A 166 28.74 -8.10 18.85
CA GLU A 166 28.89 -8.38 20.27
C GLU A 166 29.18 -7.11 21.10
N ALA A 167 29.98 -6.18 20.57
CA ALA A 167 30.48 -5.01 21.29
C ALA A 167 29.48 -3.86 21.46
N ALA A 168 28.46 -3.74 20.60
CA ALA A 168 27.48 -2.66 20.56
C ALA A 168 26.42 -2.68 21.71
N ARG A 169 26.88 -2.77 22.97
CA ARG A 169 26.16 -3.31 24.14
C ARG A 169 25.74 -2.25 25.17
N PRO A 170 24.61 -2.40 25.90
CA PRO A 170 24.42 -1.79 27.22
C PRO A 170 25.11 -2.63 28.33
N PRO A 171 25.51 -2.04 29.47
CA PRO A 171 26.41 -2.69 30.45
C PRO A 171 25.91 -3.98 31.13
N THR A 172 24.63 -4.36 30.98
CA THR A 172 23.97 -5.34 31.86
C THR A 172 23.48 -6.63 31.20
N SER A 173 23.68 -6.87 29.90
CA SER A 173 23.25 -8.14 29.25
C SER A 173 24.24 -8.67 28.22
N THR A 174 24.68 -9.93 28.30
CA THR A 174 25.40 -10.64 27.22
C THR A 174 24.36 -11.25 26.31
N LEU A 175 24.41 -10.90 25.02
CA LEU A 175 23.38 -11.32 24.06
C LEU A 175 23.69 -12.68 23.44
N PHE A 176 24.91 -12.88 22.94
CA PHE A 176 25.44 -14.18 22.51
C PHE A 176 26.96 -14.23 22.66
N ARG A 177 27.53 -15.44 22.69
CA ARG A 177 28.97 -15.73 22.65
C ARG A 177 29.36 -16.13 21.23
N LYS A 178 30.49 -15.61 20.73
CA LYS A 178 30.99 -15.89 19.37
C LYS A 178 32.04 -16.98 19.37
N TYR A 179 31.94 -17.91 18.44
CA TYR A 179 32.92 -18.98 18.28
C TYR A 179 33.22 -19.25 16.81
N PRO A 180 34.50 -19.23 16.40
CA PRO A 180 34.84 -19.64 15.05
C PRO A 180 34.51 -21.13 14.92
N TRP A 181 33.88 -21.54 13.82
CA TRP A 181 33.61 -22.96 13.59
C TRP A 181 34.89 -23.80 13.38
N GLN A 182 36.03 -23.12 13.20
CA GLN A 182 37.37 -23.69 13.19
C GLN A 182 38.17 -23.07 14.34
N HIS A 183 38.50 -23.86 15.36
CA HIS A 183 39.24 -23.36 16.51
C HIS A 183 40.75 -23.22 16.19
N PRO A 184 41.42 -22.11 16.56
CA PRO A 184 42.85 -21.91 16.26
C PRO A 184 43.79 -22.95 16.85
N THR A 185 43.38 -23.63 17.93
CA THR A 185 44.15 -24.70 18.60
C THR A 185 43.60 -26.10 18.36
N ALA A 186 42.60 -26.27 17.49
CA ALA A 186 42.10 -27.59 17.15
C ALA A 186 43.22 -28.40 16.47
N THR A 187 43.41 -29.65 16.90
CA THR A 187 44.36 -30.59 16.28
C THR A 187 43.94 -31.00 14.86
N GLU A 188 42.67 -30.78 14.51
CA GLU A 188 42.10 -31.06 13.20
C GLU A 188 41.24 -29.87 12.69
N SER A 189 41.34 -29.55 11.39
CA SER A 189 40.48 -28.55 10.73
C SER A 189 39.13 -29.14 10.29
N LEU A 190 38.12 -28.28 10.13
CA LEU A 190 36.81 -28.67 9.60
C LEU A 190 36.93 -29.31 8.20
N GLN A 191 37.82 -28.78 7.35
CA GLN A 191 38.07 -29.32 6.01
C GLN A 191 38.69 -30.73 6.06
N SER A 192 39.59 -30.99 7.02
CA SER A 192 40.12 -32.35 7.26
C SER A 192 39.01 -33.31 7.69
N CYS A 193 38.10 -32.86 8.56
CA CYS A 193 36.96 -33.67 8.97
C CYS A 193 36.00 -33.97 7.80
N ILE A 194 35.73 -32.99 6.94
CA ILE A 194 34.95 -33.17 5.71
C ILE A 194 35.63 -34.20 4.81
N ALA A 195 36.94 -34.10 4.61
CA ALA A 195 37.71 -35.07 3.82
C ALA A 195 37.67 -36.49 4.45
N ARG A 196 37.77 -36.62 5.78
CA ARG A 196 37.60 -37.92 6.45
C ARG A 196 36.23 -38.50 6.18
N GLY A 197 35.16 -37.71 6.32
CA GLY A 197 33.80 -38.15 6.05
C GLY A 197 33.57 -38.57 4.59
N LEU A 198 34.27 -37.93 3.65
CA LEU A 198 34.22 -38.25 2.22
C LEU A 198 34.82 -39.63 1.89
N TYR A 199 35.93 -39.99 2.55
CA TYR A 199 36.69 -41.22 2.29
C TYR A 199 36.51 -42.31 3.35
N ALA A 200 35.69 -42.09 4.37
CA ALA A 200 35.46 -43.02 5.46
C ALA A 200 34.97 -44.39 4.95
N GLN A 201 35.64 -45.45 5.40
CA GLN A 201 35.25 -46.83 5.13
C GLN A 201 34.37 -47.33 6.28
N GLY A 202 33.08 -47.56 6.00
CA GLY A 202 32.09 -48.00 7.00
C GLY A 202 31.07 -46.92 7.40
N ASP A 203 29.96 -47.35 8.02
CA ASP A 203 28.93 -46.43 8.55
C ASP A 203 29.38 -45.92 9.93
N PRO A 204 29.45 -44.58 10.18
CA PRO A 204 29.83 -44.03 11.47
C PRO A 204 28.96 -44.50 12.64
N GLY A 205 27.79 -45.08 12.37
CA GLY A 205 26.84 -45.56 13.37
C GLY A 205 26.10 -44.41 14.05
N ASP A 206 24.77 -44.53 14.17
CA ASP A 206 23.93 -43.46 14.75
C ASP A 206 24.01 -43.40 16.30
N GLN A 207 24.74 -44.32 16.95
CA GLN A 207 24.65 -44.60 18.39
C GLN A 207 25.11 -43.44 19.32
N ALA A 208 25.85 -42.47 18.81
CA ALA A 208 26.39 -41.35 19.60
C ALA A 208 25.63 -40.01 19.42
N ILE A 209 24.66 -39.92 18.50
CA ILE A 209 23.94 -38.66 18.22
C ILE A 209 22.48 -38.82 18.65
N PRO A 210 21.97 -37.99 19.58
CA PRO A 210 20.59 -38.09 20.05
C PRO A 210 19.59 -37.96 18.89
N LEU A 211 18.75 -38.98 18.70
CA LEU A 211 17.58 -38.87 17.85
C LEU A 211 16.54 -38.00 18.57
N HIS A 212 16.29 -36.80 18.05
CA HIS A 212 15.28 -35.90 18.58
C HIS A 212 13.88 -36.48 18.31
N PRO A 213 12.84 -36.26 19.17
CA PRO A 213 11.47 -36.63 18.87
C PRO A 213 11.03 -36.23 17.45
N ASP A 214 10.58 -37.22 16.69
CA ASP A 214 10.17 -37.12 15.30
C ASP A 214 8.89 -36.28 15.15
N HIS A 215 9.04 -34.97 14.97
CA HIS A 215 7.90 -34.09 14.73
C HIS A 215 8.11 -33.16 13.55
N GLU A 216 7.30 -33.33 12.51
CA GLU A 216 7.39 -32.60 11.24
C GLU A 216 7.15 -31.08 11.37
N SER A 217 6.46 -30.63 12.42
CA SER A 217 6.20 -29.20 12.66
C SER A 217 7.34 -28.46 13.37
N ARG A 218 8.33 -29.17 13.93
CA ARG A 218 9.48 -28.53 14.57
C ARG A 218 10.30 -27.74 13.54
N VAL A 219 10.92 -26.67 13.99
CA VAL A 219 11.75 -25.76 13.18
C VAL A 219 13.22 -26.17 13.25
N PRO A 220 13.77 -26.88 12.25
CA PRO A 220 15.21 -27.16 12.17
C PRO A 220 16.09 -25.95 11.90
N TYR A 221 15.56 -24.94 11.21
CA TYR A 221 16.33 -23.74 10.90
C TYR A 221 15.43 -22.53 10.64
N TYR A 222 16.02 -21.35 10.73
CA TYR A 222 15.39 -20.07 10.47
C TYR A 222 16.14 -19.39 9.33
N HIS A 223 15.39 -18.93 8.34
CA HIS A 223 15.85 -17.83 7.49
C HIS A 223 15.55 -16.51 8.19
N HIS A 224 15.92 -15.39 7.59
CA HIS A 224 15.42 -14.09 8.01
C HIS A 224 15.00 -13.27 6.80
N THR A 225 14.11 -12.31 7.04
CA THR A 225 13.82 -11.27 6.06
C THR A 225 15.04 -10.38 5.88
N SER A 226 15.18 -9.80 4.70
CA SER A 226 16.32 -8.95 4.36
C SER A 226 16.20 -7.52 4.90
N GLY A 227 15.15 -7.18 5.66
CA GLY A 227 14.97 -5.82 6.21
C GLY A 227 14.77 -4.74 5.13
N THR A 228 14.21 -5.08 3.97
CA THR A 228 14.04 -4.11 2.86
C THR A 228 13.17 -2.91 3.29
N MET A 229 12.08 -3.20 4.02
CA MET A 229 11.11 -2.21 4.53
C MET A 229 11.28 -1.91 6.02
N SER A 230 11.63 -2.91 6.84
CA SER A 230 11.84 -2.75 8.27
C SER A 230 13.30 -2.46 8.58
N VAL A 231 13.56 -1.53 9.50
CA VAL A 231 14.92 -1.17 9.95
C VAL A 231 15.73 -2.38 10.44
N PHE A 232 15.06 -3.41 10.97
CA PHE A 232 15.68 -4.67 11.38
C PHE A 232 15.10 -5.89 10.66
N PRO A 233 15.94 -6.91 10.34
CA PRO A 233 15.50 -8.18 9.78
C PRO A 233 14.72 -9.02 10.80
N LYS A 234 13.79 -9.87 10.35
CA LYS A 234 12.96 -10.73 11.23
C LYS A 234 13.22 -12.22 10.94
N PRO A 235 13.29 -13.10 11.95
CA PRO A 235 13.46 -14.54 11.73
C PRO A 235 12.20 -15.18 11.15
N ILE A 236 12.36 -16.07 10.18
CA ILE A 236 11.28 -16.81 9.51
C ILE A 236 11.49 -18.32 9.72
N PRO A 237 10.59 -19.00 10.46
CA PRO A 237 10.73 -20.41 10.80
C PRO A 237 10.56 -21.31 9.57
N GLN A 238 11.47 -22.26 9.39
CA GLN A 238 11.38 -23.31 8.37
C GLN A 238 11.16 -24.65 9.07
N SER A 239 9.93 -25.17 9.04
CA SER A 239 9.62 -26.48 9.64
C SER A 239 10.21 -27.63 8.84
N HIS A 240 10.43 -28.79 9.47
CA HIS A 240 10.84 -30.01 8.75
C HIS A 240 9.87 -30.35 7.60
N LYS A 241 8.57 -30.13 7.81
CA LYS A 241 7.54 -30.27 6.78
C LYS A 241 7.80 -29.36 5.59
N GLY A 242 8.04 -28.07 5.81
CA GLY A 242 8.37 -27.13 4.74
C GLY A 242 9.65 -27.48 4.00
N ALA A 243 10.69 -27.86 4.75
CA ALA A 243 12.02 -28.11 4.23
C ALA A 243 12.11 -29.33 3.30
N CYS A 244 11.42 -30.44 3.60
CA CYS A 244 11.60 -31.70 2.85
C CYS A 244 10.32 -32.50 2.54
N LEU A 245 9.22 -32.27 3.26
CA LEU A 245 7.97 -33.04 3.06
C LEU A 245 7.02 -32.39 2.06
N ALA A 246 6.92 -31.06 2.09
CA ALA A 246 6.07 -30.27 1.18
C ALA A 246 6.62 -30.22 -0.25
N LEU A 247 7.90 -30.57 -0.45
CA LEU A 247 8.56 -30.52 -1.75
C LEU A 247 8.13 -31.68 -2.67
N PRO A 248 8.09 -31.44 -3.99
CA PRO A 248 7.78 -32.49 -4.96
C PRO A 248 8.89 -33.55 -5.03
N THR A 249 8.53 -34.75 -5.46
CA THR A 249 9.47 -35.85 -5.71
C THR A 249 9.39 -36.25 -7.18
N PHE A 250 10.49 -36.06 -7.90
CA PHE A 250 10.66 -36.49 -9.28
C PHE A 250 11.80 -37.51 -9.40
N ASP A 251 11.90 -38.21 -10.54
CA ASP A 251 13.13 -38.91 -10.92
C ASP A 251 13.99 -37.94 -11.73
N GLY A 252 14.85 -37.20 -11.04
CA GLY A 252 15.77 -36.22 -11.61
C GLY A 252 17.13 -36.80 -11.99
N ARG A 253 17.26 -38.13 -12.09
CA ARG A 253 18.50 -38.75 -12.57
C ARG A 253 18.78 -38.31 -14.02
N GLY A 254 19.97 -37.78 -14.24
CA GLY A 254 20.34 -37.15 -15.50
C GLY A 254 19.85 -35.70 -15.65
N GLU A 255 19.32 -35.08 -14.60
CA GLU A 255 19.06 -33.64 -14.56
C GLU A 255 20.01 -32.99 -13.55
N VAL A 256 20.53 -31.78 -13.83
CA VAL A 256 21.40 -31.03 -12.92
C VAL A 256 20.88 -29.61 -12.72
N THR A 257 20.91 -29.14 -11.48
CA THR A 257 20.63 -27.72 -11.16
C THR A 257 21.92 -27.03 -10.76
N PHE A 258 22.31 -25.98 -11.48
CA PHE A 258 23.37 -25.07 -11.05
C PHE A 258 22.76 -23.83 -10.42
N THR A 259 23.13 -23.52 -9.18
CA THR A 259 22.61 -22.34 -8.46
C THR A 259 23.75 -21.41 -8.05
N THR A 260 23.55 -20.12 -8.29
CA THR A 260 24.37 -19.04 -7.73
C THR A 260 23.70 -18.42 -6.50
N THR A 261 22.58 -18.98 -6.06
CA THR A 261 21.82 -18.44 -4.92
C THR A 261 22.52 -18.81 -3.61
N PRO A 262 22.79 -17.85 -2.70
CA PRO A 262 23.48 -18.14 -1.46
C PRO A 262 22.73 -19.15 -0.57
N LEU A 263 23.48 -20.00 0.13
CA LEU A 263 22.96 -21.05 1.01
C LEU A 263 22.13 -20.49 2.18
N TYR A 264 22.54 -19.35 2.75
CA TYR A 264 21.79 -18.66 3.80
C TYR A 264 20.45 -18.04 3.31
N HIS A 265 20.14 -18.13 2.01
CA HIS A 265 18.84 -17.79 1.41
C HIS A 265 18.27 -18.95 0.58
N GLY A 266 17.93 -18.72 -0.69
CA GLY A 266 17.25 -19.70 -1.55
C GLY A 266 18.10 -20.91 -1.95
N GLY A 267 19.42 -20.89 -1.73
CA GLY A 267 20.31 -22.00 -2.08
C GLY A 267 19.98 -23.29 -1.33
N ILE A 268 19.58 -23.21 -0.05
CA ILE A 268 19.12 -24.39 0.71
C ILE A 268 17.81 -24.96 0.15
N ALA A 269 16.89 -24.08 -0.27
CA ALA A 269 15.65 -24.53 -0.89
C ALA A 269 15.91 -25.24 -2.23
N ASP A 270 16.85 -24.73 -3.05
CA ASP A 270 17.29 -25.40 -4.27
C ASP A 270 17.96 -26.76 -3.96
N CYS A 271 18.76 -26.86 -2.89
CA CYS A 271 19.36 -28.12 -2.43
C CYS A 271 18.28 -29.16 -2.12
N PHE A 272 17.31 -28.83 -1.26
CA PHE A 272 16.27 -29.77 -0.89
C PHE A 272 15.39 -30.18 -2.08
N ARG A 273 15.10 -29.27 -3.02
CA ARG A 273 14.33 -29.61 -4.24
C ARG A 273 15.08 -30.60 -5.14
N SER A 274 16.38 -30.38 -5.31
CA SER A 274 17.23 -31.29 -6.09
C SER A 274 17.35 -32.64 -5.38
N TRP A 275 17.62 -32.63 -4.07
CA TRP A 275 17.78 -33.84 -3.27
C TRP A 275 16.49 -34.66 -3.17
N THR A 276 15.33 -34.04 -3.02
CA THR A 276 14.04 -34.76 -2.97
C THR A 276 13.69 -35.42 -4.30
N SER A 277 14.33 -35.00 -5.38
CA SER A 277 14.17 -35.55 -6.73
C SER A 277 15.38 -36.36 -7.21
N VAL A 278 16.33 -36.70 -6.33
CA VAL A 278 17.54 -37.49 -6.68
C VAL A 278 18.33 -36.85 -7.85
N SER A 279 18.32 -35.52 -7.92
CA SER A 279 19.09 -34.73 -8.89
C SER A 279 20.27 -34.07 -8.17
N PRO A 280 21.48 -34.11 -8.74
CA PRO A 280 22.61 -33.34 -8.21
C PRO A 280 22.36 -31.84 -8.32
N ILE A 281 22.73 -31.12 -7.25
CA ILE A 281 22.84 -29.66 -7.27
C ILE A 281 24.31 -29.26 -7.36
N CYS A 282 24.63 -28.28 -8.20
CA CYS A 282 25.91 -27.60 -8.15
C CYS A 282 25.77 -26.25 -7.46
N LEU A 283 26.65 -26.01 -6.50
CA LEU A 283 26.75 -24.73 -5.80
C LEU A 283 27.86 -23.90 -6.44
N TYR A 284 27.59 -22.61 -6.67
CA TYR A 284 28.64 -21.66 -6.95
C TYR A 284 29.53 -21.49 -5.70
N PRO A 285 30.86 -21.62 -5.79
CA PRO A 285 31.71 -21.57 -4.60
C PRO A 285 31.76 -20.17 -3.97
N GLY A 286 31.40 -20.07 -2.69
CA GLY A 286 31.33 -18.80 -1.96
C GLY A 286 32.70 -18.16 -1.64
N GLU A 287 33.80 -18.85 -1.96
CA GLU A 287 35.17 -18.37 -1.77
C GLU A 287 35.59 -17.34 -2.83
N PHE A 288 34.86 -17.24 -3.95
CA PHE A 288 35.16 -16.28 -5.01
C PHE A 288 34.66 -14.86 -4.63
N PRO A 289 35.57 -13.88 -4.44
CA PRO A 289 35.18 -12.55 -3.98
C PRO A 289 34.44 -11.73 -5.04
N ASN A 290 34.58 -12.07 -6.32
CA ASN A 290 33.91 -11.37 -7.44
C ASN A 290 33.26 -12.39 -8.39
N MET A 291 31.93 -12.41 -8.42
CA MET A 291 31.17 -13.22 -9.38
C MET A 291 31.12 -12.50 -10.73
N THR A 292 31.65 -13.14 -11.77
CA THR A 292 31.75 -12.62 -13.13
C THR A 292 31.16 -13.62 -14.13
N ALA A 293 30.84 -13.16 -15.34
CA ALA A 293 30.36 -14.06 -16.40
C ALA A 293 31.38 -15.18 -16.70
N GLU A 294 32.67 -14.86 -16.73
CA GLU A 294 33.73 -15.85 -16.96
C GLU A 294 33.79 -16.91 -15.86
N THR A 295 33.78 -16.49 -14.58
CA THR A 295 33.86 -17.43 -13.46
C THR A 295 32.64 -18.35 -13.40
N ILE A 296 31.42 -17.83 -13.60
CA ILE A 296 30.19 -18.63 -13.66
C ILE A 296 30.24 -19.65 -14.81
N THR A 297 30.62 -19.21 -16.01
CA THR A 297 30.63 -20.08 -17.20
C THR A 297 31.73 -21.15 -17.11
N ARG A 298 32.90 -20.83 -16.54
CA ARG A 298 33.98 -21.80 -16.27
C ARG A 298 33.58 -22.82 -15.21
N CYS A 299 32.95 -22.39 -14.12
CA CYS A 299 32.41 -23.30 -13.09
C CYS A 299 31.52 -24.36 -13.73
N PHE A 300 30.55 -23.94 -14.54
CA PHE A 300 29.63 -24.88 -15.16
C PHE A 300 30.29 -25.77 -16.21
N SER A 301 31.20 -25.23 -17.02
CA SER A 301 31.94 -26.02 -18.00
C SER A 301 32.78 -27.11 -17.34
N ALA A 302 33.37 -26.83 -16.17
CA ALA A 302 34.10 -27.83 -15.38
C ALA A 302 33.18 -28.96 -14.91
N ILE A 303 31.92 -28.67 -14.54
CA ILE A 303 30.92 -29.69 -14.19
C ILE A 303 30.62 -30.56 -15.40
N GLU A 304 30.38 -29.97 -16.57
CA GLU A 304 30.06 -30.72 -17.78
C GLU A 304 31.18 -31.69 -18.18
N LEU A 305 32.44 -31.28 -17.99
CA LEU A 305 33.61 -32.12 -18.25
C LEU A 305 33.81 -33.22 -17.20
N ASN A 306 33.72 -32.89 -15.91
CA ASN A 306 33.99 -33.84 -14.82
C ASN A 306 32.84 -34.80 -14.52
N TYR A 307 31.63 -34.50 -14.99
CA TYR A 307 30.48 -35.39 -14.87
C TYR A 307 30.40 -36.44 -16.00
N ASP A 308 31.39 -36.49 -16.91
CA ASP A 308 31.41 -37.32 -18.12
C ASP A 308 30.06 -37.37 -18.84
N LEU A 309 29.79 -36.26 -19.53
CA LEU A 309 28.68 -36.13 -20.47
C LEU A 309 29.16 -36.32 -21.90
N GLU A 310 30.06 -37.28 -22.13
CA GLU A 310 30.32 -37.84 -23.46
C GLU A 310 29.15 -38.73 -23.95
N GLY A 311 27.91 -38.20 -23.84
CA GLY A 311 26.85 -38.52 -24.78
C GLY A 311 25.73 -39.48 -24.35
N THR A 312 25.57 -39.85 -23.07
CA THR A 312 24.47 -40.80 -22.71
C THR A 312 23.62 -40.54 -21.46
N TYR A 313 23.93 -39.60 -20.55
CA TYR A 313 23.18 -39.49 -19.27
C TYR A 313 22.62 -38.12 -18.84
N LEU A 314 23.22 -36.96 -19.15
CA LEU A 314 22.58 -35.67 -18.82
C LEU A 314 21.53 -35.30 -19.85
N ARG A 315 20.29 -35.32 -19.40
CA ARG A 315 19.09 -35.03 -20.19
C ARG A 315 18.69 -33.56 -20.07
N LYS A 316 18.90 -32.92 -18.91
CA LYS A 316 18.48 -31.53 -18.67
C LYS A 316 19.42 -30.73 -17.76
N ARG A 317 19.53 -29.44 -18.05
CA ARG A 317 20.33 -28.43 -17.36
C ARG A 317 19.42 -27.30 -16.87
N TYR A 318 19.43 -27.04 -15.57
CA TYR A 318 18.72 -25.92 -14.99
C TYR A 318 19.69 -24.92 -14.36
N PHE A 319 19.41 -23.63 -14.54
CA PHE A 319 20.18 -22.56 -13.90
C PHE A 319 19.26 -21.73 -12.99
N SER A 320 19.55 -21.71 -11.69
CA SER A 320 18.82 -20.94 -10.68
C SER A 320 19.61 -19.71 -10.29
N SER A 321 19.04 -18.52 -10.50
CA SER A 321 19.75 -17.28 -10.22
C SER A 321 18.83 -16.10 -9.89
N VAL A 322 19.46 -14.95 -9.67
CA VAL A 322 18.83 -13.67 -9.35
C VAL A 322 19.06 -12.65 -10.47
N PRO A 323 18.22 -11.60 -10.61
CA PRO A 323 18.27 -10.67 -11.75
C PRO A 323 19.66 -10.07 -12.05
N TYR A 324 20.40 -9.65 -11.02
CA TYR A 324 21.73 -9.05 -11.19
C TYR A 324 22.75 -10.00 -11.84
N VAL A 325 22.67 -11.30 -11.54
CA VAL A 325 23.57 -12.31 -12.14
C VAL A 325 23.25 -12.54 -13.60
N LEU A 326 21.96 -12.53 -13.96
CA LEU A 326 21.56 -12.60 -15.37
C LEU A 326 22.08 -11.38 -16.15
N LYS A 327 22.06 -10.19 -15.55
CA LYS A 327 22.65 -8.99 -16.14
C LYS A 327 24.15 -9.17 -16.40
N ILE A 328 24.93 -9.59 -15.39
CA ILE A 328 26.37 -9.88 -15.54
C ILE A 328 26.63 -10.84 -16.71
N LEU A 329 25.84 -11.91 -16.83
CA LEU A 329 26.01 -12.89 -17.90
C LEU A 329 25.67 -12.31 -19.28
N CYS A 330 24.62 -11.50 -19.37
CA CYS A 330 24.20 -10.87 -20.64
C CYS A 330 25.18 -9.82 -21.16
N ASP A 331 25.98 -9.21 -20.28
CA ASP A 331 27.00 -8.24 -20.65
C ASP A 331 28.15 -8.87 -21.45
N THR A 332 28.19 -10.21 -21.58
CA THR A 332 29.20 -10.92 -22.37
C THR A 332 28.57 -11.92 -23.36
N PRO A 333 29.12 -12.09 -24.57
CA PRO A 333 28.64 -13.11 -25.51
C PRO A 333 28.70 -14.53 -24.95
N ALA A 334 29.75 -14.86 -24.20
CA ALA A 334 29.92 -16.18 -23.59
C ALA A 334 28.84 -16.47 -22.52
N GLY A 335 28.49 -15.48 -21.70
CA GLY A 335 27.43 -15.61 -20.70
C GLY A 335 26.05 -15.77 -21.32
N LEU A 336 25.74 -15.06 -22.41
CA LEU A 336 24.49 -15.27 -23.16
C LEU A 336 24.40 -16.68 -23.76
N VAL A 337 25.47 -17.16 -24.40
CA VAL A 337 25.53 -18.54 -24.94
C VAL A 337 25.33 -19.57 -23.83
N PHE A 338 25.92 -19.34 -22.66
CA PHE A 338 25.69 -20.18 -21.49
C PHE A 338 24.21 -20.23 -21.09
N LEU A 339 23.52 -19.09 -21.03
CA LEU A 339 22.09 -19.04 -20.70
C LEU A 339 21.23 -19.75 -21.75
N GLN A 340 21.57 -19.63 -23.04
CA GLN A 340 20.87 -20.32 -24.14
C GLN A 340 21.03 -21.85 -24.12
N ARG A 341 22.12 -22.36 -23.52
CA ARG A 341 22.38 -23.80 -23.40
C ARG A 341 21.60 -24.48 -22.27
N MET A 342 20.97 -23.71 -21.38
CA MET A 342 20.15 -24.23 -20.29
C MET A 342 18.77 -24.61 -20.80
N ASP A 343 18.25 -25.74 -20.34
CA ASP A 343 16.88 -26.15 -20.65
C ASP A 343 15.87 -25.18 -20.02
N ILE A 344 16.16 -24.71 -18.80
CA ILE A 344 15.39 -23.64 -18.13
C ILE A 344 16.35 -22.74 -17.34
N VAL A 345 16.22 -21.43 -17.55
CA VAL A 345 16.83 -20.39 -16.70
C VAL A 345 15.76 -19.87 -15.74
N GLY A 346 15.94 -20.15 -14.46
CA GLY A 346 15.08 -19.68 -13.39
C GLY A 346 15.58 -18.38 -12.79
N VAL A 347 14.71 -17.37 -12.73
CA VAL A 347 14.97 -16.10 -12.05
C VAL A 347 13.96 -15.90 -10.92
N GLY A 348 14.42 -15.52 -9.74
CA GLY A 348 13.53 -15.29 -8.60
C GLY A 348 14.18 -14.51 -7.48
N GLY A 349 13.40 -14.25 -6.43
CA GLY A 349 13.87 -13.53 -5.25
C GLY A 349 13.86 -12.01 -5.36
N ALA A 350 13.90 -11.44 -6.58
CA ALA A 350 13.68 -10.02 -6.88
C ALA A 350 13.03 -9.87 -8.27
N ALA A 351 12.46 -8.70 -8.56
CA ALA A 351 11.91 -8.40 -9.87
C ALA A 351 13.02 -8.31 -10.93
N LEU A 352 12.77 -8.89 -12.11
CA LEU A 352 13.64 -8.73 -13.28
C LEU A 352 13.07 -7.61 -14.14
N SER A 353 13.91 -6.70 -14.64
CA SER A 353 13.45 -5.62 -15.50
C SER A 353 12.86 -6.16 -16.80
N SER A 354 11.79 -5.52 -17.28
CA SER A 354 11.11 -5.94 -18.51
C SER A 354 12.07 -5.96 -19.70
N GLU A 355 12.92 -4.94 -19.86
CA GLU A 355 13.93 -4.90 -20.94
C GLU A 355 14.86 -6.10 -20.95
N LEU A 356 15.45 -6.46 -19.80
CA LEU A 356 16.40 -7.57 -19.72
C LEU A 356 15.71 -8.91 -19.97
N GLY A 357 14.51 -9.11 -19.44
CA GLY A 357 13.78 -10.35 -19.66
C GLY A 357 13.30 -10.53 -21.10
N HIS A 358 12.81 -9.47 -21.75
CA HIS A 358 12.49 -9.51 -23.20
C HIS A 358 13.75 -9.79 -24.02
N PHE A 359 14.86 -9.10 -23.73
CA PHE A 359 16.15 -9.32 -24.40
C PHE A 359 16.59 -10.79 -24.37
N LEU A 360 16.44 -11.45 -23.22
CA LEU A 360 16.77 -12.86 -23.01
C LEU A 360 15.83 -13.79 -23.79
N VAL A 361 14.52 -13.59 -23.67
CA VAL A 361 13.50 -14.42 -24.32
C VAL A 361 13.57 -14.32 -25.84
N ASP A 362 13.79 -13.12 -26.38
CA ASP A 362 13.94 -12.86 -27.82
C ASP A 362 15.20 -13.52 -28.39
N ARG A 363 16.22 -13.74 -27.56
CA ARG A 363 17.45 -14.46 -27.91
C ARG A 363 17.36 -15.95 -27.63
N GLY A 364 16.17 -16.49 -27.40
CA GLY A 364 15.95 -17.94 -27.29
C GLY A 364 16.32 -18.54 -25.95
N VAL A 365 16.43 -17.73 -24.89
CA VAL A 365 16.59 -18.26 -23.52
C VAL A 365 15.24 -18.69 -22.98
N ASN A 366 15.14 -19.94 -22.48
CA ASN A 366 13.96 -20.48 -21.82
C ASN A 366 13.81 -19.93 -20.39
N LEU A 367 13.48 -18.63 -20.30
CA LEU A 367 13.40 -17.89 -19.05
C LEU A 367 12.09 -18.20 -18.30
N ALA A 368 12.21 -18.59 -17.03
CA ALA A 368 11.11 -18.84 -16.11
C ALA A 368 11.24 -17.98 -14.85
N SER A 369 10.27 -17.10 -14.64
CA SER A 369 10.10 -16.40 -13.37
C SER A 369 9.64 -17.39 -12.30
N ARG A 370 10.30 -17.35 -11.15
CA ARG A 370 10.04 -18.16 -9.97
C ARG A 370 9.69 -17.23 -8.82
N PHE A 371 8.41 -17.22 -8.47
CA PHE A 371 7.89 -16.37 -7.40
C PHE A 371 7.63 -17.20 -6.13
N GLY A 372 8.13 -16.70 -5.02
CA GLY A 372 8.02 -17.36 -3.73
C GLY A 372 8.57 -16.48 -2.61
N SER A 373 8.30 -16.90 -1.38
CA SER A 373 8.71 -16.20 -0.16
C SER A 373 9.35 -17.17 0.83
N ALA A 374 10.03 -16.65 1.85
CA ALA A 374 10.53 -17.50 2.93
C ALA A 374 9.36 -18.06 3.77
N GLU A 375 8.26 -17.33 3.83
CA GLU A 375 7.05 -17.63 4.58
C GLU A 375 6.23 -18.74 3.93
N CYS A 376 6.17 -18.79 2.60
CA CYS A 376 5.30 -19.74 1.89
C CYS A 376 6.03 -20.69 0.93
N GLY A 377 7.36 -20.56 0.81
CA GLY A 377 8.13 -21.32 -0.16
C GLY A 377 7.80 -20.93 -1.60
N PHE A 378 7.84 -21.90 -2.51
CA PHE A 378 7.69 -21.66 -3.95
C PHE A 378 6.22 -21.65 -4.39
N LEU A 379 5.70 -20.45 -4.67
CA LEU A 379 4.27 -20.17 -4.88
C LEU A 379 3.84 -20.33 -6.34
N LEU A 380 4.55 -19.68 -7.26
CA LEU A 380 4.11 -19.48 -8.65
C LEU A 380 5.29 -19.54 -9.63
N SER A 381 5.04 -19.99 -10.86
CA SER A 381 6.04 -20.03 -11.94
C SER A 381 5.46 -19.54 -13.26
N SER A 382 6.27 -18.89 -14.11
CA SER A 382 5.91 -18.59 -15.51
C SER A 382 6.35 -19.68 -16.49
N HIS A 383 6.48 -20.93 -16.01
CA HIS A 383 6.73 -22.08 -16.87
C HIS A 383 5.60 -22.23 -17.90
N ARG A 384 5.99 -22.28 -19.17
CA ARG A 384 5.10 -22.22 -20.34
C ARG A 384 5.76 -22.93 -21.52
N ALA A 385 5.05 -23.03 -22.64
CA ALA A 385 5.63 -23.51 -23.89
C ALA A 385 6.49 -22.40 -24.52
N TYR A 386 7.78 -22.36 -24.17
CA TYR A 386 8.71 -21.25 -24.49
C TYR A 386 8.86 -20.92 -26.00
N GLU A 387 8.60 -21.89 -26.89
CA GLU A 387 8.66 -21.68 -28.33
C GLU A 387 7.55 -20.74 -28.83
N ILE A 388 6.35 -20.82 -28.24
CA ILE A 388 5.15 -20.13 -28.71
C ILE A 388 4.65 -19.04 -27.75
N ASP A 389 4.94 -19.16 -26.46
CA ASP A 389 4.53 -18.23 -25.42
C ASP A 389 5.76 -17.46 -24.91
N LYS A 390 5.81 -16.16 -25.19
CA LYS A 390 6.91 -15.26 -24.82
C LYS A 390 6.65 -14.49 -23.52
N ASP A 391 5.48 -14.67 -22.89
CA ASP A 391 5.01 -13.90 -21.72
C ASP A 391 5.65 -14.37 -20.40
N TRP A 392 6.96 -14.20 -20.28
CA TRP A 392 7.76 -14.63 -19.14
C TRP A 392 7.43 -13.90 -17.83
N GLU A 393 6.91 -12.67 -17.91
CA GLU A 393 6.53 -11.84 -16.77
C GLU A 393 5.30 -12.37 -16.02
N TYR A 394 4.50 -13.19 -16.70
CA TYR A 394 3.21 -13.62 -16.19
C TYR A 394 3.31 -15.03 -15.60
N LEU A 395 3.13 -15.11 -14.30
CA LEU A 395 3.11 -16.35 -13.54
C LEU A 395 1.78 -17.08 -13.75
N ARG A 396 1.78 -18.42 -13.74
CA ARG A 396 0.62 -19.24 -14.09
C ARG A 396 0.07 -19.99 -12.87
N VAL A 397 -1.26 -20.04 -12.75
CA VAL A 397 -1.96 -20.98 -11.87
C VAL A 397 -2.68 -22.02 -12.74
N ASN A 398 -2.05 -23.19 -12.88
CA ASN A 398 -2.48 -24.22 -13.82
C ASN A 398 -3.72 -25.02 -13.34
N ASN A 399 -4.09 -24.91 -12.05
CA ASN A 399 -5.24 -25.61 -11.48
C ASN A 399 -5.94 -24.76 -10.41
N SER A 400 -7.27 -24.66 -10.48
CA SER A 400 -8.11 -23.95 -9.52
C SER A 400 -8.16 -24.57 -8.12
N LYS A 401 -7.69 -25.82 -7.94
CA LYS A 401 -7.56 -26.47 -6.62
C LYS A 401 -6.35 -25.99 -5.82
N ILE A 402 -5.41 -25.30 -6.46
CA ILE A 402 -4.25 -24.74 -5.78
C ILE A 402 -4.77 -23.60 -4.85
N PRO A 403 -4.43 -23.62 -3.54
CA PRO A 403 -5.00 -22.69 -2.55
C PRO A 403 -4.37 -21.29 -2.62
N LEU A 404 -4.42 -20.67 -3.80
CA LEU A 404 -3.99 -19.28 -4.07
C LEU A 404 -5.17 -18.51 -4.65
N VAL A 405 -5.41 -17.31 -4.13
CA VAL A 405 -6.47 -16.41 -4.61
C VAL A 405 -5.87 -15.04 -4.87
N PHE A 406 -6.33 -14.38 -5.92
CA PHE A 406 -6.01 -12.99 -6.23
C PHE A 406 -7.24 -12.16 -5.89
N GLU A 407 -7.19 -11.43 -4.77
CA GLU A 407 -8.32 -10.66 -4.25
C GLU A 407 -8.23 -9.21 -4.70
N ALA A 408 -9.32 -8.67 -5.25
CA ALA A 408 -9.34 -7.28 -5.69
C ALA A 408 -9.12 -6.34 -4.50
N THR A 409 -8.15 -5.45 -4.64
CA THR A 409 -7.89 -4.39 -3.67
C THR A 409 -8.54 -3.10 -4.20
N GLY A 410 -9.54 -2.57 -3.50
CA GLY A 410 -10.29 -1.38 -3.93
C GLY A 410 -9.44 -0.12 -4.13
N ASP A 411 -8.21 -0.10 -3.60
CA ASP A 411 -7.34 1.07 -3.53
C ASP A 411 -6.26 1.12 -4.64
N PHE A 412 -6.13 0.09 -5.48
CA PHE A 412 -4.98 -0.06 -6.40
C PHE A 412 -5.33 -0.23 -7.88
N ASP A 413 -6.33 0.52 -8.38
CA ASP A 413 -6.62 0.65 -9.81
C ASP A 413 -6.80 -0.70 -10.53
N GLY A 414 -7.66 -1.55 -9.96
CA GLY A 414 -7.97 -2.88 -10.53
C GLY A 414 -6.93 -3.98 -10.30
N LYS A 415 -5.84 -3.71 -9.57
CA LYS A 415 -4.86 -4.73 -9.15
C LYS A 415 -5.44 -5.63 -8.06
N CYS A 416 -4.91 -6.86 -8.00
CA CYS A 416 -5.31 -7.86 -7.02
C CYS A 416 -4.14 -8.21 -6.10
N GLU A 417 -4.39 -8.36 -4.81
CA GLU A 417 -3.41 -8.90 -3.86
C GLU A 417 -3.40 -10.43 -3.91
N LEU A 418 -2.20 -11.02 -3.90
CA LEU A 418 -2.06 -12.47 -3.75
C LEU A 418 -2.31 -12.90 -2.29
N VAL A 419 -3.22 -13.85 -2.12
CA VAL A 419 -3.58 -14.46 -0.85
C VAL A 419 -3.32 -15.95 -0.90
N VAL A 420 -2.46 -16.42 -0.01
CA VAL A 420 -2.15 -17.84 0.18
C VAL A 420 -3.11 -18.41 1.21
N LYS A 421 -4.01 -19.31 0.81
CA LYS A 421 -5.04 -19.86 1.72
C LYS A 421 -4.47 -20.90 2.68
N SER A 422 -5.13 -21.09 3.82
CA SER A 422 -4.69 -21.97 4.93
C SER A 422 -4.41 -23.44 4.54
N GLY A 423 -4.93 -23.92 3.40
CA GLY A 423 -4.66 -25.24 2.84
C GLY A 423 -3.29 -25.41 2.17
N TRP A 424 -2.48 -24.36 2.08
CA TRP A 424 -1.16 -24.39 1.43
C TRP A 424 -0.12 -25.24 2.19
N PRO A 425 0.81 -25.97 1.52
CA PRO A 425 1.64 -27.00 2.14
C PRO A 425 2.60 -26.51 3.24
N HIS A 426 3.09 -25.28 3.12
CA HIS A 426 4.05 -24.68 4.03
C HIS A 426 3.77 -23.19 4.19
N MET A 427 3.43 -22.78 5.41
CA MET A 427 3.11 -21.40 5.73
C MET A 427 3.68 -21.06 7.11
N GLY A 428 4.83 -20.38 7.12
CA GLY A 428 5.55 -19.95 8.33
C GLY A 428 5.00 -18.68 8.98
N LYS A 429 4.14 -17.93 8.29
CA LYS A 429 3.44 -16.74 8.80
C LYS A 429 1.98 -16.75 8.34
N LYS A 430 1.08 -16.28 9.20
CA LYS A 430 -0.34 -16.01 8.91
C LYS A 430 -0.66 -14.59 9.37
N ASN A 431 -1.53 -13.89 8.64
CA ASN A 431 -1.97 -12.52 8.99
C ASN A 431 -3.47 -12.32 8.73
N ARG A 432 -4.25 -13.40 8.63
CA ARG A 432 -5.70 -13.36 8.49
C ARG A 432 -6.35 -14.37 9.43
N GLU A 433 -7.55 -14.07 9.89
CA GLU A 433 -8.33 -14.89 10.84
C GLU A 433 -8.64 -16.30 10.30
N ASP A 434 -8.86 -16.42 8.99
CA ASP A 434 -9.10 -17.70 8.29
C ASP A 434 -7.82 -18.58 8.20
N GLY A 435 -6.72 -18.11 8.78
CA GLY A 435 -5.42 -18.77 8.77
C GLY A 435 -4.68 -18.65 7.45
N SER A 436 -5.13 -17.77 6.55
CA SER A 436 -4.46 -17.43 5.29
C SER A 436 -3.34 -16.38 5.50
N LEU A 437 -2.55 -16.16 4.46
CA LEU A 437 -1.57 -15.09 4.37
C LEU A 437 -1.88 -14.17 3.17
N ALA A 438 -2.26 -12.92 3.45
CA ALA A 438 -2.16 -11.81 2.50
C ALA A 438 -0.67 -11.47 2.34
N THR A 439 -0.12 -11.61 1.13
CA THR A 439 1.34 -11.47 0.94
C THR A 439 1.80 -10.02 0.77
N SER A 440 0.84 -9.09 0.61
CA SER A 440 1.06 -7.71 0.20
C SER A 440 1.64 -7.56 -1.20
N ASP A 441 1.71 -8.63 -2.00
CA ASP A 441 2.16 -8.59 -3.39
C ASP A 441 0.98 -8.36 -4.32
N LEU A 442 1.08 -7.32 -5.15
CA LEU A 442 0.05 -6.90 -6.09
C LEU A 442 0.31 -7.49 -7.47
N PHE A 443 -0.77 -7.95 -8.08
CA PHE A 443 -0.79 -8.63 -9.37
C PHE A 443 -1.82 -8.04 -10.32
N GLU A 444 -1.52 -8.11 -11.60
CA GLU A 444 -2.42 -7.77 -12.69
C GLU A 444 -2.72 -9.02 -13.52
N ALA A 445 -4.00 -9.23 -13.82
CA ALA A 445 -4.43 -10.35 -14.64
C ALA A 445 -4.00 -10.14 -16.10
N HIS A 446 -3.52 -11.21 -16.73
CA HIS A 446 -3.22 -11.19 -18.16
C HIS A 446 -4.53 -10.97 -18.97
N PRO A 447 -4.55 -10.09 -19.99
CA PRO A 447 -5.76 -9.76 -20.72
C PRO A 447 -6.38 -10.94 -21.50
N VAL A 448 -5.55 -11.84 -22.01
CA VAL A 448 -5.99 -12.98 -22.87
C VAL A 448 -5.80 -14.37 -22.24
N ILE A 449 -4.68 -14.65 -21.56
CA ILE A 449 -4.35 -15.95 -20.97
C ILE A 449 -5.04 -16.07 -19.60
N PRO A 450 -5.99 -17.00 -19.41
CA PRO A 450 -6.64 -17.19 -18.12
C PRO A 450 -5.65 -17.64 -17.04
N ASN A 451 -5.88 -17.20 -15.79
CA ASN A 451 -5.05 -17.55 -14.62
C ASN A 451 -3.55 -17.25 -14.78
N ALA A 452 -3.22 -16.27 -15.63
CA ALA A 452 -1.90 -15.71 -15.77
C ALA A 452 -1.84 -14.34 -15.09
N TRP A 453 -0.82 -14.10 -14.28
CA TRP A 453 -0.74 -12.94 -13.39
C TRP A 453 0.66 -12.33 -13.43
N LYS A 454 0.74 -11.03 -13.72
CA LYS A 454 1.99 -10.27 -13.68
C LYS A 454 2.16 -9.66 -12.30
N HIS A 455 3.31 -9.86 -11.67
CA HIS A 455 3.65 -9.16 -10.43
C HIS A 455 3.93 -7.70 -10.75
N VAL A 456 3.28 -6.78 -10.04
CA VAL A 456 3.36 -5.33 -10.31
C VAL A 456 4.12 -4.59 -9.22
N GLY A 457 4.15 -5.13 -8.00
CA GLY A 457 4.81 -4.50 -6.87
C GLY A 457 4.26 -5.00 -5.54
N ARG A 458 4.53 -4.26 -4.47
CA ARG A 458 3.97 -4.54 -3.14
C ARG A 458 3.15 -3.37 -2.62
N SER A 459 2.03 -3.66 -1.96
CA SER A 459 1.21 -2.64 -1.30
C SER A 459 1.94 -1.97 -0.12
N ASP A 460 2.89 -2.68 0.51
CA ASP A 460 3.66 -2.21 1.66
C ASP A 460 4.95 -1.43 1.32
N SER A 461 5.34 -1.40 0.03
CA SER A 461 6.59 -0.76 -0.43
C SER A 461 6.38 0.62 -1.07
N GLN A 462 5.15 1.14 -0.98
CA GLN A 462 4.78 2.43 -1.55
C GLN A 462 5.23 3.58 -0.66
N ILE A 463 5.70 4.65 -1.29
CA ILE A 463 5.85 5.93 -0.61
C ILE A 463 4.46 6.55 -0.49
N THR A 464 4.04 6.81 0.76
CA THR A 464 2.81 7.52 1.07
C THR A 464 3.16 8.96 1.38
N LEU A 465 2.71 9.89 0.54
CA LEU A 465 2.91 11.32 0.79
C LEU A 465 1.97 11.81 1.91
N PHE A 466 2.25 12.99 2.46
CA PHE A 466 1.39 13.65 3.47
C PHE A 466 -0.08 13.77 3.03
N THR A 467 -0.32 13.90 1.71
CA THR A 467 -1.66 13.96 1.13
C THR A 467 -2.42 12.62 1.15
N GLY A 468 -1.82 11.54 1.63
CA GLY A 468 -2.36 10.18 1.60
C GLY A 468 -2.19 9.49 0.25
N LYS A 469 -1.73 10.20 -0.79
CA LYS A 469 -1.44 9.61 -2.10
C LYS A 469 -0.22 8.71 -2.04
N LYS A 470 -0.34 7.51 -2.62
CA LYS A 470 0.71 6.49 -2.63
C LYS A 470 1.29 6.29 -4.02
N PHE A 471 2.57 5.95 -4.11
CA PHE A 471 3.20 5.55 -5.37
C PHE A 471 4.37 4.59 -5.14
N ASP A 472 4.70 3.81 -6.16
CA ASP A 472 5.84 2.89 -6.13
C ASP A 472 7.13 3.65 -6.53
N PRO A 473 8.13 3.75 -5.64
CA PRO A 473 9.38 4.43 -5.96
C PRO A 473 10.30 3.63 -6.90
N VAL A 474 10.19 2.30 -6.95
CA VAL A 474 11.21 1.44 -7.59
C VAL A 474 11.29 1.69 -9.09
N LEU A 475 10.13 1.80 -9.76
CA LEU A 475 10.07 2.06 -11.20
C LEU A 475 10.68 3.41 -11.58
N ILE A 476 10.52 4.42 -10.73
CA ILE A 476 11.06 5.76 -10.96
C ILE A 476 12.58 5.76 -10.70
N GLU A 477 13.05 5.05 -9.67
CA GLU A 477 14.49 4.86 -9.40
C GLU A 477 15.21 4.21 -10.59
N GLU A 478 14.65 3.12 -11.13
CA GLU A 478 15.20 2.42 -12.29
C GLU A 478 15.21 3.32 -13.53
N ALA A 479 14.13 4.06 -13.79
CA ALA A 479 14.06 5.00 -14.90
C ALA A 479 15.14 6.08 -14.79
N ILE A 480 15.39 6.61 -13.59
CA ILE A 480 16.44 7.62 -13.35
C ILE A 480 17.82 7.03 -13.68
N VAL A 481 18.13 5.85 -13.14
CA VAL A 481 19.45 5.21 -13.37
C VAL A 481 19.67 4.89 -14.84
N ASN A 482 18.64 4.44 -15.57
CA ASN A 482 18.76 4.08 -16.98
C ASN A 482 18.75 5.28 -17.93
N SER A 483 18.27 6.45 -17.48
CA SER A 483 18.19 7.65 -18.33
C SER A 483 19.53 8.34 -18.59
N SER A 484 20.56 8.13 -17.75
CA SER A 484 21.82 8.86 -17.89
C SER A 484 23.03 8.11 -17.35
N ALA A 485 24.10 8.06 -18.14
CA ALA A 485 25.40 7.54 -17.72
C ALA A 485 26.07 8.35 -16.60
N LEU A 486 25.53 9.54 -16.26
CA LEU A 486 25.98 10.36 -15.13
C LEU A 486 25.53 9.82 -13.77
N VAL A 487 24.54 8.92 -13.76
CA VAL A 487 23.95 8.35 -12.55
C VAL A 487 24.48 6.93 -12.34
N ARG A 488 25.03 6.69 -11.15
CA ARG A 488 25.42 5.36 -10.69
C ARG A 488 24.25 4.65 -10.02
N GLU A 489 23.56 5.35 -9.11
CA GLU A 489 22.40 4.86 -8.37
C GLU A 489 21.43 6.02 -8.07
N ALA A 490 20.15 5.70 -7.89
CA ALA A 490 19.13 6.65 -7.45
C ALA A 490 18.32 6.05 -6.30
N PHE A 491 17.91 6.89 -5.35
CA PHE A 491 17.05 6.51 -4.24
C PHE A 491 15.97 7.56 -4.01
N ILE A 492 14.70 7.17 -4.09
CA ILE A 492 13.58 8.07 -3.88
C ILE A 492 13.17 8.05 -2.41
N PHE A 493 12.92 9.23 -1.87
CA PHE A 493 12.45 9.43 -0.51
C PHE A 493 11.22 10.34 -0.51
N GLY A 494 10.60 10.50 0.66
CA GLY A 494 9.48 11.44 0.85
C GLY A 494 8.24 10.83 1.50
N ASN A 495 8.38 9.68 2.19
CA ASN A 495 7.28 9.12 2.95
C ASN A 495 6.87 10.09 4.08
N GLY A 496 5.57 10.37 4.18
CA GLY A 496 5.00 11.40 5.07
C GLY A 496 5.30 12.85 4.65
N MET A 497 5.98 13.07 3.52
CA MET A 497 6.35 14.41 3.07
C MET A 497 5.39 14.92 2.00
N PRO A 498 5.31 16.24 1.75
CA PRO A 498 4.35 16.81 0.81
C PRO A 498 4.59 16.41 -0.65
N TYR A 499 5.84 16.10 -0.99
CA TYR A 499 6.27 15.69 -2.33
C TYR A 499 7.54 14.82 -2.23
N PRO A 500 7.78 13.95 -3.23
CA PRO A 500 8.96 13.08 -3.21
C PRO A 500 10.25 13.81 -3.60
N GLY A 501 11.38 13.25 -3.18
CA GLY A 501 12.72 13.65 -3.58
C GLY A 501 13.57 12.47 -4.03
N ALA A 502 14.70 12.75 -4.68
CA ALA A 502 15.65 11.72 -5.12
C ALA A 502 17.08 12.04 -4.67
N LEU A 503 17.73 11.09 -4.00
CA LEU A 503 19.18 11.07 -3.85
C LEU A 503 19.78 10.51 -5.14
N ILE A 504 20.67 11.27 -5.78
CA ILE A 504 21.32 10.90 -7.03
C ILE A 504 22.80 10.67 -6.76
N PHE A 505 23.23 9.42 -6.86
CA PHE A 505 24.62 9.02 -6.70
C PHE A 505 25.30 9.12 -8.06
N ARG A 506 26.27 10.03 -8.20
CA ARG A 506 26.93 10.23 -9.49
C ARG A 506 27.91 9.11 -9.84
N SER A 507 28.08 8.84 -11.13
CA SER A 507 29.06 7.86 -11.65
C SER A 507 30.50 8.38 -11.61
N GLU A 508 31.46 7.48 -11.77
CA GLU A 508 32.90 7.84 -11.84
C GLU A 508 33.21 8.79 -12.99
N THR A 509 32.53 8.63 -14.13
CA THR A 509 32.66 9.54 -15.29
C THR A 509 32.17 10.96 -14.98
N ALA A 510 31.34 11.12 -13.94
CA ALA A 510 30.84 12.39 -13.46
C ALA A 510 31.58 12.91 -12.21
N ALA A 511 32.70 12.28 -11.82
CA ALA A 511 33.41 12.56 -10.56
C ALA A 511 33.81 14.03 -10.37
N LEU A 512 34.22 14.71 -11.45
CA LEU A 512 34.68 16.11 -11.45
C LEU A 512 33.56 17.13 -11.79
N GLY A 513 32.34 16.66 -12.05
CA GLY A 513 31.21 17.54 -12.42
C GLY A 513 30.69 18.35 -11.22
N ARG A 514 30.34 19.62 -11.44
CA ARG A 514 29.65 20.42 -10.41
C ARG A 514 28.23 19.91 -10.21
N ASN A 515 27.74 19.92 -8.97
CA ASN A 515 26.40 19.39 -8.62
C ASN A 515 25.29 20.03 -9.46
N GLU A 516 25.37 21.35 -9.68
CA GLU A 516 24.38 22.08 -10.49
C GLU A 516 24.38 21.63 -11.95
N GLN A 517 25.56 21.45 -12.56
CA GLN A 517 25.66 20.99 -13.96
C GLN A 517 25.08 19.58 -14.14
N ILE A 518 25.34 18.69 -13.17
CA ILE A 518 24.78 17.33 -13.17
C ILE A 518 23.25 17.40 -13.01
N ARG A 519 22.76 18.20 -12.06
CA ARG A 519 21.32 18.41 -11.83
C ARG A 519 20.61 18.97 -13.06
N ASP A 520 21.20 19.97 -13.72
CA ASP A 520 20.65 20.59 -14.93
C ASP A 520 20.58 19.60 -16.09
N SER A 521 21.63 18.79 -16.25
CA SER A 521 21.66 17.74 -17.29
C SER A 521 20.58 16.68 -17.04
N LEU A 522 20.44 16.23 -15.78
CA LEU A 522 19.41 15.24 -15.40
C LEU A 522 18.00 15.80 -15.45
N TRP A 523 17.82 17.12 -15.32
CA TRP A 523 16.49 17.72 -15.34
C TRP A 523 15.74 17.51 -16.65
N LEU A 524 16.45 17.45 -17.77
CA LEU A 524 15.84 17.17 -19.08
C LEU A 524 15.20 15.77 -19.12
N GLU A 525 15.91 14.77 -18.62
CA GLU A 525 15.41 13.38 -18.52
C GLU A 525 14.29 13.27 -17.47
N MET A 526 14.46 13.93 -16.32
CA MET A 526 13.45 13.95 -15.27
C MET A 526 12.13 14.56 -15.72
N LYS A 527 12.13 15.53 -16.64
CA LYS A 527 10.90 16.06 -17.23
C LYS A 527 10.13 15.00 -18.02
N VAL A 528 10.80 14.05 -18.66
CA VAL A 528 10.14 12.93 -19.35
C VAL A 528 9.57 11.96 -18.32
N ILE A 529 10.38 11.56 -17.33
CA ILE A 529 9.98 10.63 -16.26
C ILE A 529 8.77 11.16 -15.48
N ASN A 530 8.81 12.44 -15.08
CA ASN A 530 7.71 13.11 -14.36
C ASN A 530 6.42 13.24 -15.21
N ARG A 531 6.54 13.37 -16.54
CA ARG A 531 5.36 13.41 -17.43
C ARG A 531 4.68 12.05 -17.57
N SER A 532 5.46 10.97 -17.57
CA SER A 532 4.93 9.60 -17.63
C SER A 532 4.39 9.07 -16.29
N GLY A 533 4.78 9.68 -15.17
CA GLY A 533 4.36 9.25 -13.83
C GLY A 533 3.09 9.96 -13.29
N PRO A 534 2.49 9.44 -12.20
CA PRO A 534 1.39 10.10 -11.49
C PRO A 534 1.77 11.51 -11.04
N GLU A 535 0.82 12.45 -11.07
CA GLU A 535 1.07 13.86 -10.72
C GLU A 535 1.70 14.04 -9.34
N HIS A 536 1.26 13.25 -8.35
CA HIS A 536 1.79 13.31 -6.99
C HIS A 536 3.17 12.68 -6.83
N ALA A 537 3.59 11.80 -7.74
CA ALA A 537 4.90 11.13 -7.70
C ALA A 537 6.02 11.94 -8.38
N ARG A 538 5.71 13.12 -8.92
CA ARG A 538 6.67 13.96 -9.62
C ARG A 538 7.74 14.52 -8.68
N ILE A 539 9.00 14.38 -9.08
CA ILE A 539 10.16 14.84 -8.30
C ILE A 539 10.62 16.21 -8.82
N PRO A 540 10.58 17.28 -8.01
CA PRO A 540 11.06 18.60 -8.38
C PRO A 540 12.58 18.66 -8.63
N LYS A 541 13.03 19.64 -9.42
CA LYS A 541 14.45 19.81 -9.79
C LYS A 541 15.37 20.00 -8.59
N ASP A 542 14.95 20.86 -7.66
CA ASP A 542 15.65 21.16 -6.40
C ASP A 542 15.70 19.96 -5.44
N MET A 543 14.78 19.00 -5.61
CA MET A 543 14.75 17.75 -4.87
C MET A 543 15.59 16.63 -5.50
N LEU A 544 16.35 16.94 -6.54
CA LEU A 544 17.43 16.09 -7.05
C LEU A 544 18.72 16.40 -6.28
N ILE A 545 18.95 15.62 -5.23
CA ILE A 545 20.07 15.79 -4.31
C ILE A 545 21.27 15.02 -4.85
N ILE A 546 22.19 15.74 -5.50
CA ILE A 546 23.38 15.13 -6.12
C ILE A 546 24.44 14.84 -5.07
N LEU A 547 24.74 13.56 -4.89
CA LEU A 547 25.74 13.04 -3.96
C LEU A 547 27.05 12.66 -4.69
N GLY A 548 28.14 12.54 -3.94
CA GLY A 548 29.49 12.31 -4.49
C GLY A 548 29.68 10.90 -5.06
N HIS A 549 30.63 10.72 -5.98
CA HIS A 549 30.98 9.39 -6.52
C HIS A 549 31.68 8.50 -5.47
N THR A 550 32.27 9.11 -4.44
CA THR A 550 32.91 8.41 -3.32
C THR A 550 31.93 7.98 -2.24
N GLU A 551 30.63 8.32 -2.37
CA GLU A 551 29.63 7.83 -1.43
C GLU A 551 29.57 6.30 -1.48
N PRO A 552 29.30 5.65 -0.33
CA PRO A 552 29.06 4.21 -0.30
C PRO A 552 27.96 3.84 -1.29
N LEU A 553 28.10 2.67 -1.91
CA LEU A 553 27.00 2.07 -2.66
C LEU A 553 25.80 1.86 -1.73
N LEU A 554 24.60 2.02 -2.27
CA LEU A 554 23.38 1.75 -1.53
C LEU A 554 23.42 0.31 -1.02
N SER A 555 23.20 0.15 0.29
CA SER A 555 23.11 -1.17 0.91
C SER A 555 21.99 -1.95 0.25
N ARG A 556 22.37 -3.07 -0.36
CA ARG A 556 21.46 -3.99 -1.02
C ARG A 556 21.37 -5.27 -0.23
N THR A 557 20.20 -5.87 -0.30
CA THR A 557 20.02 -7.24 0.17
C THR A 557 20.84 -8.19 -0.72
N SER A 558 21.03 -9.44 -0.27
CA SER A 558 21.59 -10.52 -1.09
C SER A 558 20.86 -10.78 -2.41
N LYS A 559 19.65 -10.22 -2.58
CA LYS A 559 18.80 -10.28 -3.78
C LYS A 559 18.97 -9.05 -4.70
N GLY A 560 19.84 -8.11 -4.34
CA GLY A 560 20.10 -6.89 -5.12
C GLY A 560 19.11 -5.74 -4.91
N THR A 561 18.10 -5.88 -4.04
CA THR A 561 17.11 -4.83 -3.73
C THR A 561 17.66 -3.82 -2.73
N ILE A 562 17.34 -2.54 -2.87
CA ILE A 562 17.78 -1.48 -1.94
C ILE A 562 17.12 -1.68 -0.56
N MET A 563 17.90 -1.61 0.52
CA MET A 563 17.41 -1.66 1.90
C MET A 563 16.88 -0.28 2.34
N ARG A 564 15.69 0.10 1.85
CA ARG A 564 15.15 1.46 1.93
C ARG A 564 15.14 2.04 3.34
N GLY A 565 14.65 1.28 4.33
CA GLY A 565 14.59 1.76 5.72
C GLY A 565 15.98 2.07 6.31
N TRP A 566 17.01 1.32 5.90
CA TRP A 566 18.38 1.61 6.29
C TRP A 566 18.96 2.79 5.51
N THR A 567 18.72 2.88 4.21
CA THR A 567 19.13 4.02 3.37
C THR A 567 18.53 5.33 3.88
N GLU A 568 17.24 5.36 4.24
CA GLU A 568 16.60 6.52 4.84
C GLU A 568 17.26 6.91 6.16
N LYS A 569 17.59 5.94 7.01
CA LYS A 569 18.31 6.19 8.26
C LYS A 569 19.73 6.71 8.01
N GLN A 570 20.46 6.13 7.06
CA GLN A 570 21.82 6.53 6.70
C GLN A 570 21.86 7.97 6.18
N TYR A 571 20.91 8.33 5.32
CA TYR A 571 20.81 9.64 4.69
C TYR A 571 19.79 10.57 5.38
N ALA A 572 19.36 10.25 6.61
CA ALA A 572 18.30 10.98 7.31
C ALA A 572 18.60 12.48 7.41
N LYS A 573 19.86 12.84 7.69
CA LYS A 573 20.30 14.24 7.74
C LYS A 573 20.21 14.92 6.38
N THR A 574 20.64 14.25 5.31
CA THR A 574 20.58 14.77 3.94
C THR A 574 19.14 14.96 3.48
N ILE A 575 18.28 13.96 3.73
CA ILE A 575 16.85 13.99 3.41
C ILE A 575 16.16 15.12 4.20
N LYS A 576 16.43 15.23 5.49
CA LYS A 576 15.93 16.32 6.34
C LYS A 576 16.34 17.69 5.78
N ASN A 577 17.62 17.86 5.46
CA ASN A 577 18.14 19.10 4.86
C ASN A 577 17.51 19.43 3.50
N ALA A 578 17.13 18.42 2.71
CA ALA A 578 16.46 18.63 1.42
C ALA A 578 15.09 19.32 1.60
N TYR A 579 14.32 18.94 2.63
CA TYR A 579 13.03 19.57 2.92
C TYR A 579 13.13 20.84 3.79
N GLU A 580 14.14 20.91 4.65
CA GLU A 580 14.38 22.09 5.49
C GLU A 580 15.00 23.25 4.69
N GLY A 581 15.69 22.94 3.59
CA GLY A 581 16.43 23.90 2.77
C GLY A 581 17.76 24.28 3.43
N THR A 582 18.83 24.39 2.65
CA THR A 582 20.17 24.77 3.14
C THR A 582 20.44 26.27 3.11
N SER A 583 19.55 27.09 2.51
CA SER A 583 19.71 28.54 2.43
C SER A 583 18.88 29.27 3.49
N THR A 584 19.52 29.60 4.61
CA THR A 584 19.07 30.57 5.61
C THR A 584 19.31 32.00 5.13
N ASP A 585 18.83 32.38 3.95
CA ASP A 585 18.81 33.78 3.54
C ASP A 585 17.38 34.27 3.74
N LEU A 586 17.10 34.75 4.95
CA LEU A 586 15.89 35.52 5.22
C LEU A 586 15.91 36.76 4.32
N ILE A 587 14.96 36.87 3.41
CA ILE A 587 14.93 37.95 2.43
C ILE A 587 14.09 39.10 3.02
N ASP A 588 14.72 40.27 3.15
CA ASP A 588 14.04 41.48 3.57
C ASP A 588 13.41 42.17 2.36
N VAL A 589 12.20 41.74 2.01
CA VAL A 589 11.44 42.30 0.88
C VAL A 589 10.59 43.46 1.39
N SER A 590 10.66 44.66 0.79
CA SER A 590 9.73 45.76 1.15
C SER A 590 8.29 45.44 0.72
N ASP A 591 7.30 46.19 1.18
CA ASP A 591 5.91 45.96 0.78
C ASP A 591 5.70 46.25 -0.72
N GLU A 592 6.42 47.23 -1.29
CA GLU A 592 6.41 47.54 -2.72
C GLU A 592 7.06 46.44 -3.57
N GLU A 593 8.06 45.73 -3.05
CA GLU A 593 8.78 44.68 -3.76
C GLU A 593 8.14 43.29 -3.59
N MET A 594 7.14 43.16 -2.72
CA MET A 594 6.54 41.87 -2.40
C MET A 594 5.80 41.25 -3.59
N GLY A 595 5.07 42.05 -4.36
CA GLY A 595 4.38 41.59 -5.55
C GLY A 595 5.31 40.95 -6.58
N PRO A 596 6.33 41.69 -7.06
CA PRO A 596 7.36 41.16 -7.95
C PRO A 596 8.06 39.91 -7.41
N HIS A 597 8.33 39.86 -6.10
CA HIS A 597 9.02 38.72 -5.48
C HIS A 597 8.15 37.45 -5.44
N VAL A 598 6.86 37.57 -5.04
CA VAL A 598 5.91 36.45 -5.04
C VAL A 598 5.71 35.95 -6.47
N MET A 599 5.62 36.86 -7.45
CA MET A 599 5.49 36.49 -8.87
C MET A 599 6.72 35.73 -9.38
N ALA A 600 7.92 36.21 -9.08
CA ALA A 600 9.17 35.54 -9.47
C ALA A 600 9.29 34.15 -8.83
N LEU A 601 8.94 34.01 -7.55
CA LEU A 601 8.92 32.72 -6.84
C LEU A 601 7.95 31.73 -7.49
N ILE A 602 6.74 32.19 -7.85
CA ILE A 602 5.75 31.35 -8.51
C ILE A 602 6.25 30.91 -9.89
N HIS A 603 6.86 31.81 -10.68
CA HIS A 603 7.48 31.45 -11.96
C HIS A 603 8.65 30.47 -11.82
N ASP A 604 9.46 30.57 -10.78
CA ASP A 604 10.56 29.62 -10.53
C ASP A 604 10.04 28.22 -10.16
N ILE A 605 8.91 28.14 -9.44
CA ILE A 605 8.30 26.88 -9.03
C ILE A 605 7.48 26.24 -10.16
N ILE A 606 6.88 27.04 -11.03
CA ILE A 606 6.10 26.58 -12.20
C ILE A 606 7.07 26.42 -13.39
N ASP A 607 7.56 25.21 -13.60
CA ASP A 607 8.60 24.85 -14.58
C ASP A 607 8.14 24.91 -16.07
N HIS A 608 7.10 25.70 -16.38
CA HIS A 608 6.56 25.93 -17.72
C HIS A 608 5.91 27.31 -17.83
N GLU A 609 6.00 27.97 -18.98
CA GLU A 609 5.27 29.22 -19.22
C GLU A 609 3.76 28.92 -19.23
N PRO A 610 2.98 29.54 -18.31
CA PRO A 610 1.54 29.45 -18.31
C PRO A 610 1.01 29.91 -19.68
N ASN A 611 0.05 29.20 -20.25
CA ASN A 611 -0.68 29.67 -21.43
C ASN A 611 -2.18 29.76 -21.09
N PRO A 612 -2.75 30.96 -20.93
CA PRO A 612 -2.14 32.29 -21.12
C PRO A 612 -1.10 32.64 -20.04
N PRO A 613 -0.18 33.61 -20.30
CA PRO A 613 0.83 34.06 -19.34
C PRO A 613 0.19 34.47 -18.01
N LEU A 614 0.81 34.06 -16.90
CA LEU A 614 0.39 34.44 -15.55
C LEU A 614 0.72 35.92 -15.32
N ASP A 615 -0.30 36.76 -15.21
CA ASP A 615 -0.18 38.16 -14.79
C ASP A 615 -0.51 38.29 -13.29
N TYR A 616 -0.18 39.43 -12.68
CA TYR A 616 -0.33 39.71 -11.24
C TYR A 616 -1.76 39.48 -10.71
N ASP A 617 -2.77 39.78 -11.53
CA ASP A 617 -4.19 39.65 -11.21
C ASP A 617 -4.84 38.37 -11.74
N THR A 618 -4.09 37.51 -12.45
CA THR A 618 -4.67 36.32 -13.10
C THR A 618 -5.03 35.26 -12.06
N GLU A 619 -6.28 34.78 -12.06
CA GLU A 619 -6.67 33.60 -11.26
C GLU A 619 -5.81 32.41 -11.65
N PHE A 620 -5.23 31.72 -10.66
CA PHE A 620 -4.52 30.46 -10.88
C PHE A 620 -5.47 29.46 -11.56
N PRO A 621 -5.22 29.05 -12.82
CA PRO A 621 -5.99 27.99 -13.45
C PRO A 621 -5.96 26.72 -12.59
N ALA A 622 -7.04 25.94 -12.57
CA ALA A 622 -7.18 24.72 -11.76
C ALA A 622 -6.06 23.67 -12.00
N ARG A 623 -5.33 23.78 -13.13
CA ARG A 623 -4.21 22.90 -13.51
C ARG A 623 -2.83 23.58 -13.45
N LEU A 624 -2.74 24.86 -13.09
CA LEU A 624 -1.47 25.60 -13.14
C LEU A 624 -0.60 25.35 -11.91
N ILE A 625 -1.22 25.30 -10.72
CA ILE A 625 -0.55 25.09 -9.44
C ILE A 625 -1.14 23.85 -8.78
N ASP A 626 -0.42 22.73 -8.88
CA ASP A 626 -0.77 21.49 -8.20
C ASP A 626 -0.46 21.53 -6.69
N SER A 627 -0.85 20.49 -5.95
CA SER A 627 -0.67 20.41 -4.48
C SER A 627 0.79 20.46 -4.04
N VAL A 628 1.70 19.96 -4.89
CA VAL A 628 3.13 19.98 -4.63
C VAL A 628 3.66 21.40 -4.78
N GLN A 629 3.32 22.06 -5.89
CA GLN A 629 3.70 23.44 -6.18
C GLN A 629 3.13 24.42 -5.15
N ALA A 630 1.85 24.29 -4.79
CA ALA A 630 1.22 25.12 -3.77
C ALA A 630 1.91 24.97 -2.40
N THR A 631 2.25 23.73 -2.01
CA THR A 631 2.95 23.49 -0.75
C THR A 631 4.36 24.09 -0.79
N ARG A 632 5.07 23.98 -1.93
CA ARG A 632 6.39 24.62 -2.11
C ARG A 632 6.30 26.14 -2.00
N ILE A 633 5.38 26.78 -2.72
CA ILE A 633 5.16 28.23 -2.66
C ILE A 633 4.90 28.65 -1.21
N ARG A 634 3.98 27.98 -0.50
CA ARG A 634 3.67 28.27 0.91
C ARG A 634 4.90 28.11 1.80
N SER A 635 5.67 27.03 1.64
CA SER A 635 6.87 26.77 2.45
C SER A 635 7.97 27.79 2.21
N PHE A 636 8.19 28.21 0.96
CA PHE A 636 9.13 29.27 0.61
C PHE A 636 8.71 30.62 1.23
N LEU A 637 7.45 31.02 1.07
CA LEU A 637 6.92 32.25 1.67
C LEU A 637 7.01 32.24 3.21
N GLN A 638 6.66 31.11 3.84
CA GLN A 638 6.78 30.95 5.30
C GLN A 638 8.22 31.12 5.78
N LYS A 639 9.19 30.50 5.09
CA LYS A 639 10.58 30.46 5.53
C LYS A 639 11.36 31.73 5.17
N GLN A 640 11.30 32.18 3.92
CA GLN A 640 12.12 33.29 3.44
C GLN A 640 11.60 34.66 3.87
N ILE A 641 10.27 34.82 3.90
CA ILE A 641 9.64 36.13 4.16
C ILE A 641 9.13 36.22 5.60
N LEU A 642 8.38 35.21 6.06
CA LEU A 642 7.77 35.22 7.41
C LEU A 642 8.65 34.58 8.49
N GLY A 643 9.81 34.02 8.15
CA GLY A 643 10.71 33.37 9.10
C GLY A 643 11.20 34.31 10.22
N LYS A 644 11.23 35.63 9.98
CA LYS A 644 11.53 36.66 11.00
C LYS A 644 10.35 36.90 11.96
N TYR A 645 9.13 36.57 11.55
CA TYR A 645 7.88 36.85 12.24
C TYR A 645 7.31 35.55 12.85
N HIS A 646 8.03 34.99 13.83
CA HIS A 646 7.82 33.64 14.42
C HIS A 646 6.40 33.35 14.93
N THR A 647 5.57 34.38 15.17
CA THR A 647 4.17 34.26 15.60
C THR A 647 3.18 34.10 14.44
N VAL A 648 3.60 34.29 13.19
CA VAL A 648 2.75 34.30 12.00
C VAL A 648 2.97 33.00 11.21
N GLN A 649 1.97 32.12 11.29
CA GLN A 649 1.95 30.85 10.53
C GLN A 649 0.98 30.97 9.36
N LEU A 650 1.47 30.71 8.15
CA LEU A 650 0.65 30.63 6.96
C LEU A 650 -0.22 29.38 6.99
N PRO A 651 -1.55 29.51 6.78
CA PRO A 651 -2.43 28.38 6.54
C PRO A 651 -1.90 27.50 5.40
N TRP A 652 -2.08 26.19 5.52
CA TRP A 652 -1.58 25.24 4.51
C TRP A 652 -2.22 25.44 3.14
N ASN A 653 -3.47 25.86 3.09
CA ASN A 653 -4.21 26.16 1.87
C ASN A 653 -4.02 27.60 1.37
N ILE A 654 -3.07 28.38 1.90
CA ILE A 654 -3.00 29.82 1.62
C ILE A 654 -2.88 30.16 0.13
N VAL A 655 -2.06 29.41 -0.62
CA VAL A 655 -1.88 29.63 -2.06
C VAL A 655 -3.19 29.40 -2.80
N TYR A 656 -3.91 28.34 -2.39
CA TYR A 656 -5.23 28.06 -2.90
C TYR A 656 -6.25 29.09 -2.45
N ASN A 657 -6.17 29.64 -1.24
CA ASN A 657 -7.10 30.61 -0.65
C ASN A 657 -6.92 32.04 -1.19
N CYS A 658 -5.73 32.39 -1.65
CA CYS A 658 -5.49 33.67 -2.29
C CYS A 658 -5.90 33.64 -3.77
N GLY A 659 -5.62 32.54 -4.48
CA GLY A 659 -6.09 32.31 -5.86
C GLY A 659 -5.47 33.19 -6.93
N THR A 660 -4.76 34.27 -6.58
CA THR A 660 -4.00 35.15 -7.49
C THR A 660 -2.67 35.56 -6.82
N VAL A 661 -1.71 36.05 -7.62
CA VAL A 661 -0.45 36.61 -7.09
C VAL A 661 -0.74 37.84 -6.22
N LYS A 662 -1.62 38.74 -6.70
CA LYS A 662 -2.06 39.93 -5.96
C LYS A 662 -2.59 39.60 -4.57
N ASN A 663 -3.56 38.71 -4.46
CA ASN A 663 -4.19 38.39 -3.18
C ASN A 663 -3.20 37.70 -2.23
N LEU A 664 -2.26 36.93 -2.78
CA LEU A 664 -1.20 36.30 -1.99
C LEU A 664 -0.22 37.36 -1.47
N THR A 665 0.14 38.34 -2.28
CA THR A 665 0.94 39.49 -1.87
C THR A 665 0.25 40.33 -0.79
N GLU A 666 -1.01 40.69 -0.99
CA GLU A 666 -1.79 41.46 0.00
C GLU A 666 -1.91 40.70 1.32
N TYR A 667 -2.16 39.39 1.26
CA TYR A 667 -2.18 38.53 2.45
C TYR A 667 -0.83 38.55 3.18
N MET A 668 0.28 38.42 2.43
CA MET A 668 1.62 38.41 3.01
C MET A 668 2.00 39.74 3.68
N ILE A 669 1.59 40.88 3.12
CA ILE A 669 1.75 42.23 3.71
C ILE A 669 0.93 42.33 5.01
N ASN A 670 -0.33 41.91 4.98
CA ASN A 670 -1.22 41.94 6.15
C ASN A 670 -0.71 41.00 7.27
N ALA A 671 -0.24 39.82 6.91
CA ALA A 671 0.30 38.82 7.83
C ALA A 671 1.53 39.34 8.59
N ARG A 672 2.40 40.15 7.95
CA ARG A 672 3.53 40.83 8.64
C ARG A 672 3.09 41.82 9.71
N SER A 673 1.92 42.43 9.53
CA SER A 673 1.38 43.47 10.41
C SER A 673 0.54 42.92 11.57
N GLY A 674 0.41 41.59 11.69
CA GLY A 674 -0.38 40.92 12.73
C GLY A 674 -1.90 40.96 12.50
N PHE A 675 -2.36 41.50 11.37
CA PHE A 675 -3.75 41.45 10.95
C PHE A 675 -3.99 40.20 10.11
N THR A 676 -4.74 39.24 10.66
CA THR A 676 -5.23 38.08 9.92
C THR A 676 -6.74 38.06 10.01
N SER A 677 -7.42 38.70 9.06
CA SER A 677 -8.85 38.40 8.83
C SER A 677 -9.14 38.33 7.33
N PRO A 678 -9.32 37.11 6.80
CA PRO A 678 -9.91 36.86 5.47
C PRO A 678 -11.45 36.97 5.45
N GLN A 679 -12.10 37.19 6.59
CA GLN A 679 -13.53 36.94 6.77
C GLN A 679 -14.42 37.92 5.98
N ASP A 680 -13.98 39.16 5.80
CA ASP A 680 -14.68 40.19 5.01
C ASP A 680 -14.59 39.96 3.48
N ASP A 681 -13.60 39.18 3.01
CA ASP A 681 -13.42 38.84 1.60
C ASP A 681 -14.21 37.58 1.23
N ASP A 682 -14.21 36.58 2.11
CA ASP A 682 -15.00 35.35 1.95
C ASP A 682 -16.50 35.62 1.79
N THR A 683 -17.06 36.51 2.61
CA THR A 683 -18.49 36.88 2.55
C THR A 683 -18.85 37.60 1.26
N LYS A 684 -17.94 38.39 0.69
CA LYS A 684 -18.13 39.01 -0.63
C LYS A 684 -18.06 37.98 -1.75
N GLU A 685 -17.08 37.07 -1.70
CA GLU A 685 -16.94 35.97 -2.67
C GLU A 685 -18.20 35.09 -2.69
N MET A 686 -18.71 34.69 -1.52
CA MET A 686 -19.94 33.89 -1.38
C MET A 686 -21.15 34.55 -2.05
N ASN A 687 -21.38 35.83 -1.74
CA ASN A 687 -22.48 36.59 -2.34
C ASN A 687 -22.31 36.73 -3.86
N ALA A 688 -21.10 37.07 -4.32
CA ALA A 688 -20.79 37.22 -5.74
C ALA A 688 -20.99 35.91 -6.53
N MET A 689 -20.57 34.77 -5.97
CA MET A 689 -20.82 33.45 -6.55
C MET A 689 -22.32 33.14 -6.59
N ALA A 690 -23.04 33.36 -5.49
CA ALA A 690 -24.48 33.14 -5.45
C ALA A 690 -25.22 33.97 -6.53
N GLU A 691 -24.82 35.23 -6.72
CA GLU A 691 -25.31 36.11 -7.81
C GLU A 691 -24.97 35.53 -9.19
N HIS A 692 -23.70 35.20 -9.42
CA HIS A 692 -23.18 34.72 -10.71
C HIS A 692 -23.89 33.44 -11.16
N TYR A 693 -23.91 32.40 -10.32
CA TYR A 693 -24.52 31.12 -10.69
C TYR A 693 -26.04 31.21 -10.83
N SER A 694 -26.70 32.02 -9.99
CA SER A 694 -28.14 32.22 -10.13
C SER A 694 -28.53 32.95 -11.41
N SER A 695 -27.64 33.80 -11.95
CA SER A 695 -27.87 34.48 -13.24
C SER A 695 -27.88 33.53 -14.46
N LYS A 696 -27.34 32.31 -14.31
CA LYS A 696 -27.32 31.27 -15.34
C LYS A 696 -28.59 30.41 -15.38
N LEU A 697 -29.53 30.63 -14.46
CA LEU A 697 -30.80 29.90 -14.44
C LEU A 697 -31.66 30.28 -15.64
N VAL A 698 -32.19 29.30 -16.35
CA VAL A 698 -33.04 29.56 -17.51
C VAL A 698 -34.38 30.15 -17.09
N SER A 699 -34.79 31.26 -17.72
CA SER A 699 -36.15 31.81 -17.58
C SER A 699 -37.10 31.06 -18.51
N PRO A 700 -38.19 30.45 -18.01
CA PRO A 700 -39.12 29.75 -18.90
C PRO A 700 -39.78 30.74 -19.86
N SER A 701 -39.80 30.40 -21.14
CA SER A 701 -40.62 31.06 -22.17
C SER A 701 -42.03 30.46 -22.29
N VAL A 702 -42.38 29.52 -21.40
CA VAL A 702 -43.59 28.69 -21.50
C VAL A 702 -44.61 29.07 -20.43
N GLU A 703 -45.86 29.29 -20.84
CA GLU A 703 -47.00 29.36 -19.94
C GLU A 703 -47.05 28.09 -19.06
N TRP A 704 -47.12 28.31 -17.75
CA TRP A 704 -47.18 27.31 -16.68
C TRP A 704 -47.95 26.03 -17.06
N PRO A 705 -47.37 24.83 -16.88
CA PRO A 705 -48.10 23.56 -17.05
C PRO A 705 -49.33 23.54 -16.14
N LYS A 706 -50.53 23.48 -16.73
CA LYS A 706 -51.82 23.60 -16.03
C LYS A 706 -52.25 22.35 -15.25
N ALA A 707 -51.46 21.28 -15.20
CA ALA A 707 -51.88 20.02 -14.58
C ALA A 707 -50.75 19.36 -13.78
N LEU A 708 -51.01 19.16 -12.48
CA LEU A 708 -50.40 18.07 -11.71
C LEU A 708 -50.67 16.75 -12.43
N GLN A 709 -49.69 15.84 -12.47
CA GLN A 709 -49.93 14.53 -13.10
C GLN A 709 -51.13 13.84 -12.44
N PRO A 710 -51.96 13.11 -13.20
CA PRO A 710 -52.96 12.24 -12.60
C PRO A 710 -52.25 11.22 -11.69
N PRO A 711 -52.73 11.01 -10.45
CA PRO A 711 -52.15 10.03 -9.53
C PRO A 711 -52.22 8.64 -10.19
N GLY A 712 -51.07 8.04 -10.50
CA GLY A 712 -51.01 6.67 -11.06
C GLY A 712 -49.91 6.36 -12.07
N ARG A 713 -49.14 7.34 -12.58
CA ARG A 713 -47.88 7.05 -13.30
C ARG A 713 -46.74 7.00 -12.28
N GLY A 714 -45.97 5.91 -12.24
CA GLY A 714 -44.87 5.74 -11.29
C GLY A 714 -43.76 6.80 -11.46
N ARG A 715 -42.93 6.96 -10.42
CA ARG A 715 -41.88 7.98 -10.36
C ARG A 715 -40.62 7.57 -11.13
N VAL A 716 -40.00 8.53 -11.81
CA VAL A 716 -38.71 8.39 -12.48
C VAL A 716 -37.73 9.32 -11.77
N VAL A 717 -36.84 8.72 -10.98
CA VAL A 717 -35.95 9.46 -10.08
C VAL A 717 -34.56 9.55 -10.70
N VAL A 718 -34.06 10.76 -10.96
CA VAL A 718 -32.65 10.99 -11.24
C VAL A 718 -31.91 11.09 -9.91
N LEU A 719 -30.92 10.23 -9.71
CA LEU A 719 -30.07 10.22 -8.51
C LEU A 719 -28.63 10.55 -8.90
N THR A 720 -28.08 11.61 -8.31
CA THR A 720 -26.63 11.86 -8.39
C THR A 720 -25.97 11.42 -7.08
N GLY A 721 -24.71 10.97 -7.17
CA GLY A 721 -23.95 10.55 -5.98
C GLY A 721 -24.27 9.13 -5.51
N ALA A 722 -24.87 8.30 -6.37
CA ALA A 722 -25.24 6.92 -6.09
C ALA A 722 -24.07 6.01 -5.65
N THR A 723 -22.82 6.40 -5.90
CA THR A 723 -21.61 5.68 -5.47
C THR A 723 -21.13 6.07 -4.07
N GLY A 724 -21.62 7.21 -3.55
CA GLY A 724 -21.28 7.76 -2.23
C GLY A 724 -22.02 7.04 -1.11
N ALA A 725 -21.72 7.40 0.15
CA ALA A 725 -22.29 6.74 1.32
C ALA A 725 -23.80 6.84 1.37
N LEU A 726 -24.31 8.05 1.55
CA LEU A 726 -25.75 8.31 1.59
C LEU A 726 -26.45 7.90 0.29
N GLY A 727 -25.86 8.17 -0.87
CA GLY A 727 -26.44 7.84 -2.16
C GLY A 727 -26.62 6.34 -2.41
N SER A 728 -25.73 5.49 -1.86
CA SER A 728 -25.87 4.03 -1.97
C SER A 728 -27.08 3.53 -1.18
N HIS A 729 -27.31 4.07 0.04
CA HIS A 729 -28.51 3.74 0.84
C HIS A 729 -29.79 4.27 0.20
N ILE A 730 -29.77 5.49 -0.36
CA ILE A 730 -30.92 6.04 -1.11
C ILE A 730 -31.25 5.14 -2.30
N LEU A 731 -30.26 4.73 -3.11
CA LEU A 731 -30.47 3.82 -4.23
C LEU A 731 -31.03 2.46 -3.76
N HIS A 732 -30.46 1.91 -2.70
CA HIS A 732 -30.87 0.62 -2.15
C HIS A 732 -32.31 0.65 -1.62
N GLN A 733 -32.78 1.76 -1.07
CA GLN A 733 -34.16 1.89 -0.57
C GLN A 733 -35.14 2.28 -1.69
N LEU A 734 -34.76 3.16 -2.62
CA LEU A 734 -35.59 3.51 -3.79
C LEU A 734 -35.93 2.30 -4.65
N ARG A 735 -35.02 1.34 -4.79
CA ARG A 735 -35.32 0.10 -5.53
C ARG A 735 -36.40 -0.75 -4.82
N MET A 736 -36.58 -0.61 -3.52
CA MET A 736 -37.59 -1.34 -2.76
C MET A 736 -38.94 -0.61 -2.74
N ASP A 737 -38.97 0.66 -3.18
CA ASP A 737 -40.18 1.46 -3.29
C ASP A 737 -40.99 1.07 -4.53
N GLY A 738 -42.19 0.52 -4.31
CA GLY A 738 -43.12 0.13 -5.38
C GLY A 738 -43.71 1.30 -6.17
N GLY A 739 -43.56 2.55 -5.67
CA GLY A 739 -43.95 3.77 -6.36
C GLY A 739 -42.92 4.28 -7.38
N VAL A 740 -41.70 3.73 -7.39
CA VAL A 740 -40.61 4.13 -8.28
C VAL A 740 -40.49 3.15 -9.45
N THR A 741 -40.71 3.66 -10.66
CA THR A 741 -40.66 2.87 -11.90
C THR A 741 -39.29 2.85 -12.56
N GLU A 742 -38.49 3.91 -12.38
CA GLU A 742 -37.13 3.98 -12.91
C GLU A 742 -36.24 4.87 -12.03
N ILE A 743 -34.98 4.47 -11.87
CA ILE A 743 -33.93 5.19 -11.15
C ILE A 743 -32.77 5.41 -12.12
N ILE A 744 -32.51 6.67 -12.45
CA ILE A 744 -31.45 7.06 -13.39
C ILE A 744 -30.27 7.59 -12.58
N CYS A 745 -29.22 6.78 -12.45
CA CYS A 745 -28.00 7.15 -11.76
C CYS A 745 -27.08 7.93 -12.71
N LEU A 746 -26.92 9.23 -12.48
CA LEU A 746 -25.92 10.04 -13.16
C LEU A 746 -24.57 9.86 -12.45
N VAL A 747 -23.59 9.30 -13.15
CA VAL A 747 -22.29 8.91 -12.59
C VAL A 747 -21.17 9.55 -13.39
N ARG A 748 -20.22 10.19 -12.70
CA ARG A 748 -18.97 10.63 -13.33
C ARG A 748 -18.16 9.39 -13.73
N ALA A 749 -18.17 9.07 -15.02
CA ALA A 749 -17.53 7.91 -15.63
C ALA A 749 -17.29 8.18 -17.14
N SER A 750 -16.36 7.45 -17.76
CA SER A 750 -16.10 7.57 -19.20
C SER A 750 -17.13 6.82 -20.06
N ASN A 751 -17.75 5.76 -19.52
CA ASN A 751 -18.74 4.96 -20.24
C ASN A 751 -19.73 4.25 -19.28
N VAL A 752 -20.80 3.67 -19.85
CA VAL A 752 -21.90 3.05 -19.11
C VAL A 752 -21.44 1.86 -18.26
N THR A 753 -20.49 1.06 -18.76
CA THR A 753 -19.94 -0.10 -18.04
C THR A 753 -19.21 0.32 -16.78
N GLU A 754 -18.40 1.38 -16.87
CA GLU A 754 -17.71 1.96 -15.73
C GLU A 754 -18.71 2.58 -14.72
N ALA A 755 -19.70 3.34 -15.21
CA ALA A 755 -20.76 3.91 -14.37
C ALA A 755 -21.48 2.81 -13.55
N ARG A 756 -21.86 1.72 -14.23
CA ARG A 756 -22.48 0.54 -13.62
C ARG A 756 -21.58 -0.11 -12.56
N THR A 757 -20.32 -0.34 -12.91
CA THR A 757 -19.33 -0.97 -12.00
C THR A 757 -19.14 -0.16 -10.73
N ARG A 758 -18.99 1.16 -10.85
CA ARG A 758 -18.81 2.06 -9.70
C ARG A 758 -20.02 2.05 -8.75
N VAL A 759 -21.24 1.98 -9.29
CA VAL A 759 -22.46 1.88 -8.46
C VAL A 759 -22.53 0.54 -7.72
N PHE A 760 -22.20 -0.57 -8.39
CA PHE A 760 -22.14 -1.88 -7.72
C PHE A 760 -21.12 -1.92 -6.59
N GLN A 761 -19.91 -1.41 -6.84
CA GLN A 761 -18.88 -1.33 -5.82
C GLN A 761 -19.33 -0.46 -4.63
N GLY A 762 -20.09 0.62 -4.88
CA GLY A 762 -20.66 1.46 -3.83
C GLY A 762 -21.63 0.73 -2.91
N LEU A 763 -22.50 -0.12 -3.48
CA LEU A 763 -23.45 -0.97 -2.74
C LEU A 763 -22.71 -2.09 -1.99
N GLU A 764 -21.82 -2.81 -2.67
CA GLU A 764 -21.04 -3.93 -2.10
C GLU A 764 -20.15 -3.49 -0.94
N LYS A 765 -19.47 -2.33 -1.06
CA LYS A 765 -18.64 -1.75 0.01
C LYS A 765 -19.43 -1.56 1.32
N ARG A 766 -20.75 -1.43 1.23
CA ARG A 766 -21.67 -1.18 2.35
C ARG A 766 -22.54 -2.38 2.70
N GLN A 767 -22.21 -3.54 2.15
CA GLN A 767 -22.96 -4.79 2.32
C GLN A 767 -24.45 -4.67 1.95
N LEU A 768 -24.78 -3.67 1.12
CA LEU A 768 -26.13 -3.48 0.62
C LEU A 768 -26.38 -4.50 -0.47
N ASP A 769 -27.44 -5.29 -0.31
CA ASP A 769 -27.89 -6.20 -1.35
C ASP A 769 -28.10 -5.40 -2.65
N HIS A 770 -27.65 -5.98 -3.76
CA HIS A 770 -27.76 -5.41 -5.11
C HIS A 770 -28.47 -6.38 -6.08
N GLY A 771 -28.92 -7.55 -5.60
CA GLY A 771 -29.59 -8.58 -6.38
C GLY A 771 -28.64 -9.32 -7.34
N ALA A 772 -28.82 -10.63 -7.50
CA ALA A 772 -27.95 -11.47 -8.33
C ALA A 772 -27.97 -11.14 -9.85
N ASN A 773 -28.85 -10.26 -10.32
CA ASN A 773 -28.90 -9.76 -11.71
C ASN A 773 -29.75 -8.46 -11.82
N LEU A 774 -29.22 -7.48 -12.56
CA LEU A 774 -29.87 -6.31 -13.21
C LEU A 774 -31.31 -6.01 -12.73
N ASP A 775 -31.46 -5.17 -11.70
CA ASP A 775 -32.73 -4.46 -11.53
C ASP A 775 -32.95 -3.58 -12.76
N HIS A 776 -33.88 -4.00 -13.62
CA HIS A 776 -34.21 -3.35 -14.89
C HIS A 776 -34.72 -1.92 -14.71
N ARG A 777 -35.06 -1.51 -13.48
CA ARG A 777 -35.45 -0.15 -13.14
C ARG A 777 -34.24 0.78 -12.98
N ILE A 778 -33.01 0.27 -12.91
CA ILE A 778 -31.81 1.11 -12.70
C ILE A 778 -31.09 1.35 -14.03
N SER A 779 -31.02 2.63 -14.41
CA SER A 779 -30.30 3.12 -15.59
C SER A 779 -28.99 3.79 -15.16
N TYR A 780 -27.85 3.31 -15.65
CA TYR A 780 -26.53 3.88 -15.35
C TYR A 780 -26.08 4.82 -16.47
N VAL A 781 -25.96 6.11 -16.18
CA VAL A 781 -25.70 7.13 -17.20
C VAL A 781 -24.41 7.89 -16.87
N PRO A 782 -23.36 7.77 -17.70
CA PRO A 782 -22.17 8.61 -17.61
C PRO A 782 -22.55 10.08 -17.84
N ALA A 783 -22.21 10.95 -16.90
CA ALA A 783 -22.54 12.37 -16.95
C ALA A 783 -21.42 13.23 -16.34
N GLN A 784 -21.29 14.47 -16.82
CA GLN A 784 -20.42 15.52 -16.29
C GLN A 784 -21.31 16.69 -15.87
N LEU A 785 -21.63 16.76 -14.57
CA LEU A 785 -22.66 17.68 -14.07
C LEU A 785 -22.29 19.15 -14.27
N ASP A 786 -21.00 19.47 -14.29
CA ASP A 786 -20.42 20.80 -14.52
C ASP A 786 -20.50 21.26 -15.99
N GLN A 787 -20.79 20.35 -16.92
CA GLN A 787 -20.93 20.67 -18.34
C GLN A 787 -22.39 21.00 -18.70
N ALA A 788 -22.57 21.85 -19.71
CA ALA A 788 -23.88 22.12 -20.28
C ALA A 788 -24.61 20.81 -20.65
N ASP A 789 -25.92 20.78 -20.43
CA ASP A 789 -26.77 19.59 -20.63
C ASP A 789 -26.21 18.31 -19.97
N LEU A 790 -25.47 18.49 -18.86
CA LEU A 790 -24.86 17.43 -18.04
C LEU A 790 -23.82 16.59 -18.80
N GLY A 791 -23.28 17.11 -19.91
CA GLY A 791 -22.38 16.39 -20.81
C GLY A 791 -23.05 15.21 -21.55
N LEU A 792 -24.37 15.20 -21.63
CA LEU A 792 -25.15 14.15 -22.30
C LEU A 792 -25.36 14.46 -23.78
N SER A 793 -25.66 13.43 -24.57
CA SER A 793 -26.13 13.65 -25.95
C SER A 793 -27.54 14.25 -25.96
N GLU A 794 -27.88 14.98 -27.01
CA GLU A 794 -29.20 15.62 -27.16
C GLU A 794 -30.35 14.61 -27.01
N GLU A 795 -30.17 13.39 -27.52
CA GLU A 795 -31.17 12.33 -27.40
C GLU A 795 -31.39 11.90 -25.94
N ARG A 796 -30.31 11.75 -25.17
CA ARG A 796 -30.38 11.36 -23.76
C ARG A 796 -30.91 12.48 -22.88
N TYR A 797 -30.48 13.70 -23.13
CA TYR A 797 -30.95 14.87 -22.39
C TYR A 797 -32.44 15.13 -22.65
N SER A 798 -32.88 15.01 -23.91
CA SER A 798 -34.28 15.08 -24.28
C SER A 798 -35.12 13.96 -23.65
N MET A 799 -34.57 12.75 -23.55
CA MET A 799 -35.23 11.65 -22.83
C MET A 799 -35.44 12.00 -21.36
N LEU A 800 -34.41 12.51 -20.67
CA LEU A 800 -34.54 12.96 -19.26
C LEU A 800 -35.62 14.02 -19.11
N ARG A 801 -35.62 15.05 -19.97
CA ARG A 801 -36.65 16.12 -19.96
C ARG A 801 -38.08 15.59 -20.03
N GLN A 802 -38.30 14.49 -20.75
CA GLN A 802 -39.62 13.89 -20.93
C GLN A 802 -40.02 12.95 -19.79
N THR A 803 -39.07 12.24 -19.18
CA THR A 803 -39.35 11.13 -18.26
C THR A 803 -39.18 11.48 -16.79
N VAL A 804 -38.21 12.32 -16.41
CA VAL A 804 -37.90 12.59 -14.99
C VAL A 804 -39.08 13.20 -14.23
N THR A 805 -39.31 12.76 -13.00
CA THR A 805 -40.29 13.36 -12.08
C THR A 805 -39.62 14.01 -10.90
N ASP A 806 -38.52 13.42 -10.42
CA ASP A 806 -37.81 13.85 -9.23
C ASP A 806 -36.30 13.77 -9.48
N ILE A 807 -35.56 14.76 -8.97
CA ILE A 807 -34.10 14.80 -9.02
C ILE A 807 -33.59 14.89 -7.59
N ILE A 808 -32.87 13.87 -7.12
CA ILE A 808 -32.20 13.86 -5.82
C ILE A 808 -30.71 14.11 -6.04
N HIS A 809 -30.24 15.30 -5.68
CA HIS A 809 -28.86 15.72 -5.84
C HIS A 809 -28.07 15.52 -4.55
N VAL A 810 -27.36 14.39 -4.46
CA VAL A 810 -26.47 14.02 -3.33
C VAL A 810 -25.00 14.25 -3.65
N ALA A 811 -24.62 14.20 -4.94
CA ALA A 811 -23.23 14.31 -5.36
C ALA A 811 -22.58 15.63 -4.91
N TRP A 812 -21.65 15.54 -3.95
CA TRP A 812 -20.84 16.66 -3.49
C TRP A 812 -19.55 16.12 -2.89
N GLU A 813 -18.41 16.75 -3.18
CA GLU A 813 -17.14 16.36 -2.56
C GLU A 813 -17.04 16.92 -1.13
N VAL A 814 -16.81 16.06 -0.14
CA VAL A 814 -16.61 16.51 1.25
C VAL A 814 -15.11 16.71 1.47
N ASN A 815 -14.64 17.95 1.33
CA ASN A 815 -13.25 18.30 1.54
C ASN A 815 -13.14 19.61 2.31
N PHE A 816 -12.69 19.52 3.57
CA PHE A 816 -12.58 20.67 4.47
C PHE A 816 -11.32 21.52 4.25
N ILE A 817 -10.40 21.07 3.39
CA ILE A 817 -9.12 21.72 3.12
C ILE A 817 -9.24 22.76 2.00
N HIS A 818 -10.08 22.47 0.99
CA HIS A 818 -10.21 23.32 -0.19
C HIS A 818 -11.00 24.61 0.08
N PRO A 819 -10.61 25.75 -0.56
CA PRO A 819 -11.36 27.00 -0.51
C PRO A 819 -12.68 26.92 -1.27
N LEU A 820 -13.55 27.93 -1.09
CA LEU A 820 -14.83 28.05 -1.79
C LEU A 820 -14.71 27.90 -3.31
N ARG A 821 -13.72 28.56 -3.95
CA ARG A 821 -13.51 28.49 -5.41
C ARG A 821 -13.22 27.10 -5.97
N TYR A 822 -12.82 26.14 -5.16
CA TYR A 822 -12.66 24.76 -5.61
C TYR A 822 -13.99 24.13 -6.02
N PHE A 823 -15.08 24.56 -5.39
CA PHE A 823 -16.42 24.00 -5.59
C PHE A 823 -17.17 24.59 -6.79
N LYS A 824 -16.50 25.38 -7.66
CA LYS A 824 -17.10 25.98 -8.87
C LYS A 824 -17.83 24.92 -9.73
N ASP A 825 -17.21 23.77 -9.95
CA ASP A 825 -17.80 22.67 -10.74
C ASP A 825 -19.04 22.06 -10.04
N SER A 826 -19.04 21.97 -8.71
CA SER A 826 -20.20 21.49 -7.94
C SER A 826 -21.38 22.48 -8.02
N LEU A 827 -21.07 23.77 -7.96
CA LEU A 827 -22.07 24.84 -8.10
C LEU A 827 -22.66 24.88 -9.52
N GLU A 828 -21.83 24.67 -10.55
CA GLU A 828 -22.32 24.53 -11.93
C GLU A 828 -23.23 23.31 -12.08
N GLY A 829 -22.91 22.20 -11.41
CA GLY A 829 -23.78 21.03 -11.32
C GLY A 829 -25.18 21.31 -10.76
N VAL A 830 -25.28 22.13 -9.70
CA VAL A 830 -26.56 22.57 -9.14
C VAL A 830 -27.37 23.35 -10.17
N VAL A 831 -26.73 24.32 -10.83
CA VAL A 831 -27.36 25.14 -11.87
C VAL A 831 -27.87 24.26 -13.02
N ASN A 832 -27.05 23.34 -13.53
CA ASN A 832 -27.39 22.49 -14.66
C ASN A 832 -28.54 21.52 -14.34
N LEU A 833 -28.58 20.97 -13.12
CA LEU A 833 -29.68 20.09 -12.69
C LEU A 833 -30.99 20.87 -12.46
N ILE A 834 -30.92 22.09 -11.93
CA ILE A 834 -32.10 22.98 -11.84
C ILE A 834 -32.56 23.36 -13.25
N ASN A 835 -31.65 23.66 -14.18
CA ASN A 835 -32.00 23.96 -15.56
C ASN A 835 -32.63 22.75 -16.27
N LEU A 836 -32.19 21.52 -15.98
CA LEU A 836 -32.88 20.31 -16.44
C LEU A 836 -34.32 20.28 -15.93
N SER A 837 -34.55 20.50 -14.63
CA SER A 837 -35.89 20.49 -14.04
C SER A 837 -36.81 21.58 -14.64
N LEU A 838 -36.27 22.77 -14.90
CA LEU A 838 -36.97 23.89 -15.53
C LEU A 838 -37.26 23.69 -17.02
N SER A 839 -36.49 22.84 -17.70
CA SER A 839 -36.67 22.55 -19.13
C SER A 839 -37.67 21.43 -19.42
N CYS A 840 -38.26 20.83 -18.38
CA CYS A 840 -39.27 19.77 -18.51
C CYS A 840 -40.67 20.37 -18.73
N ASP A 841 -41.51 19.70 -19.53
CA ASP A 841 -42.92 20.11 -19.74
C ASP A 841 -43.82 19.90 -18.50
N LYS A 842 -43.27 19.31 -17.44
CA LYS A 842 -43.93 18.95 -16.19
C LYS A 842 -43.13 19.50 -15.02
N LEU A 843 -43.81 19.73 -13.91
CA LEU A 843 -43.16 20.16 -12.67
C LEU A 843 -42.32 19.01 -12.10
N VAL A 844 -41.00 19.20 -12.10
CA VAL A 844 -40.03 18.25 -11.54
C VAL A 844 -39.61 18.72 -10.14
N HIS A 845 -39.62 17.80 -9.17
CA HIS A 845 -39.16 18.11 -7.81
C HIS A 845 -37.64 17.95 -7.72
N PHE A 846 -36.93 19.04 -7.49
CA PHE A 846 -35.48 19.03 -7.24
C PHE A 846 -35.21 19.04 -5.74
N VAL A 847 -34.56 17.98 -5.24
CA VAL A 847 -34.17 17.81 -3.84
C VAL A 847 -32.65 17.94 -3.74
N PHE A 848 -32.19 19.01 -3.10
CA PHE A 848 -30.77 19.24 -2.85
C PHE A 848 -30.37 18.77 -1.46
N CYS A 849 -29.43 17.83 -1.38
CA CYS A 849 -28.82 17.41 -0.12
C CYS A 849 -27.70 18.40 0.29
N SER A 850 -28.05 19.34 1.15
CA SER A 850 -27.13 20.27 1.80
C SER A 850 -26.60 19.69 3.12
N SER A 851 -25.90 20.50 3.92
CA SER A 851 -25.34 20.14 5.21
C SER A 851 -25.63 21.23 6.24
N THR A 852 -25.77 20.88 7.51
CA THR A 852 -25.84 21.86 8.60
C THR A 852 -24.60 22.78 8.67
N ALA A 853 -23.49 22.41 8.02
CA ALA A 853 -22.30 23.25 7.86
C ALA A 853 -22.57 24.59 7.13
N SER A 854 -23.64 24.70 6.35
CA SER A 854 -24.05 25.97 5.70
C SER A 854 -24.59 27.00 6.69
N ILE A 855 -24.95 26.57 7.90
CA ILE A 855 -25.59 27.38 8.96
C ILE A 855 -24.96 27.11 10.34
N ALA A 856 -23.74 26.57 10.38
CA ALA A 856 -23.09 26.10 11.62
C ALA A 856 -22.89 27.19 12.68
N LYS A 857 -22.87 28.48 12.29
CA LYS A 857 -22.66 29.62 13.19
C LYS A 857 -23.93 30.41 13.49
N LEU A 858 -25.07 29.96 12.98
CA LEU A 858 -26.33 30.64 13.22
C LEU A 858 -26.76 30.46 14.68
N ALA A 859 -26.67 31.52 15.48
CA ALA A 859 -27.25 31.58 16.82
C ALA A 859 -28.71 32.10 16.72
N ASP A 860 -29.69 31.31 17.16
CA ASP A 860 -31.10 31.73 17.24
C ASP A 860 -31.46 32.09 18.70
N GLU A 861 -32.17 33.20 18.89
CA GLU A 861 -32.71 33.65 20.19
C GLU A 861 -33.61 32.59 20.86
N HIS A 862 -34.14 31.64 20.08
CA HIS A 862 -35.06 30.59 20.52
C HIS A 862 -34.41 29.26 20.89
N SER A 863 -33.09 29.22 21.09
CA SER A 863 -32.30 28.02 21.40
C SER A 863 -32.19 26.95 20.29
N TYR A 864 -33.09 26.91 19.29
CA TYR A 864 -33.04 25.98 18.17
C TYR A 864 -32.95 26.71 16.82
N VAL A 865 -32.15 26.19 15.90
CA VAL A 865 -32.04 26.75 14.54
C VAL A 865 -33.23 26.32 13.68
N ARG A 866 -34.03 27.28 13.21
CA ARG A 866 -35.28 27.01 12.45
C ARG A 866 -35.05 26.55 11.01
N GLU A 867 -35.97 25.74 10.50
CA GLU A 867 -36.09 25.32 9.09
C GLU A 867 -36.50 26.49 8.18
N GLN A 868 -35.55 27.38 7.90
CA GLN A 868 -35.75 28.63 7.16
C GLN A 868 -34.69 28.86 6.08
N PRO A 869 -34.96 29.78 5.12
CA PRO A 869 -33.98 30.20 4.12
C PRO A 869 -32.62 30.58 4.70
N PRO A 870 -31.55 30.50 3.91
CA PRO A 870 -30.20 30.75 4.39
C PRO A 870 -30.12 32.17 4.95
N ALA A 871 -29.60 32.30 6.16
CA ALA A 871 -29.26 33.60 6.73
C ALA A 871 -28.04 34.19 6.01
N GLY A 872 -27.47 35.30 6.50
CA GLY A 872 -26.26 35.89 5.92
C GLY A 872 -25.10 34.89 5.79
N PRO A 873 -24.18 35.09 4.84
CA PRO A 873 -23.05 34.17 4.58
C PRO A 873 -22.14 33.93 5.79
N ASP A 874 -22.09 34.88 6.73
CA ASP A 874 -21.33 34.78 7.98
C ASP A 874 -21.80 33.62 8.90
N ASN A 875 -22.97 33.05 8.61
CA ASN A 875 -23.52 31.92 9.37
C ASN A 875 -22.96 30.55 8.92
N ALA A 876 -22.24 30.49 7.80
CA ALA A 876 -21.61 29.26 7.33
C ALA A 876 -20.34 28.92 8.15
N ALA A 877 -19.97 27.64 8.18
CA ALA A 877 -18.67 27.23 8.74
C ALA A 877 -17.51 27.91 7.99
N ASP A 878 -16.40 28.22 8.68
CA ASP A 878 -15.25 28.94 8.09
C ASP A 878 -14.52 28.19 6.96
N VAL A 879 -14.84 26.91 6.77
CA VAL A 879 -14.26 26.04 5.75
C VAL A 879 -14.97 26.18 4.40
N GLY A 880 -14.24 26.02 3.29
CA GLY A 880 -14.78 26.18 1.93
C GLY A 880 -15.98 25.26 1.62
N TYR A 881 -16.01 24.06 2.20
CA TYR A 881 -17.16 23.15 2.09
C TYR A 881 -18.46 23.79 2.63
N GLY A 882 -18.45 24.34 3.85
CA GLY A 882 -19.64 24.97 4.45
C GLY A 882 -20.10 26.19 3.65
N LYS A 883 -19.15 27.04 3.24
CA LYS A 883 -19.38 28.19 2.37
C LYS A 883 -20.02 27.77 1.03
N SER A 884 -19.52 26.71 0.40
CA SER A 884 -20.04 26.21 -0.89
C SER A 884 -21.47 25.70 -0.78
N LYS A 885 -21.82 25.02 0.32
CA LYS A 885 -23.18 24.57 0.59
C LYS A 885 -24.13 25.76 0.78
N TRP A 886 -23.70 26.80 1.51
CA TRP A 886 -24.48 28.03 1.62
C TRP A 886 -24.75 28.68 0.26
N VAL A 887 -23.73 28.78 -0.62
CA VAL A 887 -23.91 29.33 -1.98
C VAL A 887 -24.91 28.48 -2.78
N ALA A 888 -24.83 27.16 -2.70
CA ALA A 888 -25.78 26.26 -3.36
C ALA A 888 -27.22 26.42 -2.83
N GLU A 889 -27.39 26.59 -1.52
CA GLU A 889 -28.71 26.89 -0.94
C GLU A 889 -29.26 28.23 -1.44
N MET A 890 -28.41 29.23 -1.62
CA MET A 890 -28.81 30.52 -2.20
C MET A 890 -29.21 30.41 -3.67
N ILE A 891 -28.52 29.58 -4.47
CA ILE A 891 -28.92 29.29 -5.86
C ILE A 891 -30.30 28.61 -5.87
N CYS A 892 -30.52 27.62 -5.01
CA CYS A 892 -31.81 26.97 -4.84
C CYS A 892 -32.92 27.96 -4.43
N HIS A 893 -32.60 28.86 -3.49
CA HIS A 893 -33.51 29.91 -3.04
C HIS A 893 -33.89 30.89 -4.16
N LYS A 894 -32.90 31.38 -4.91
CA LYS A 894 -33.12 32.26 -6.06
C LYS A 894 -33.90 31.55 -7.17
N ALA A 895 -33.61 30.28 -7.46
CA ALA A 895 -34.34 29.50 -8.45
C ALA A 895 -35.84 29.41 -8.12
N GLN A 896 -36.22 29.02 -6.90
CA GLN A 896 -37.62 28.93 -6.49
C GLN A 896 -38.35 30.27 -6.51
N THR A 897 -37.67 31.36 -6.13
CA THR A 897 -38.29 32.69 -6.00
C THR A 897 -38.38 33.47 -7.32
N SER A 898 -37.56 33.11 -8.31
CA SER A 898 -37.49 33.80 -9.61
C SER A 898 -37.99 32.96 -10.80
N THR A 899 -38.20 31.65 -10.62
CA THR A 899 -38.62 30.73 -11.69
C THR A 899 -39.80 29.85 -11.26
N ALA A 900 -40.17 28.88 -12.11
CA ALA A 900 -41.20 27.88 -11.83
C ALA A 900 -40.67 26.61 -11.14
N ALA A 901 -39.43 26.63 -10.60
CA ALA A 901 -38.83 25.46 -9.98
C ALA A 901 -39.61 25.00 -8.73
N ARG A 902 -39.59 23.69 -8.45
CA ARG A 902 -40.04 23.10 -7.18
C ARG A 902 -38.82 22.51 -6.48
N ILE A 903 -38.38 23.16 -5.41
CA ILE A 903 -37.11 22.85 -4.73
C ILE A 903 -37.31 22.57 -3.25
N SER A 904 -36.69 21.48 -2.78
CA SER A 904 -36.47 21.21 -1.36
C SER A 904 -34.98 21.18 -1.05
N VAL A 905 -34.57 21.87 0.00
CA VAL A 905 -33.20 21.84 0.51
C VAL A 905 -33.20 21.03 1.80
N VAL A 906 -32.43 19.95 1.82
CA VAL A 906 -32.32 19.06 2.97
C VAL A 906 -30.96 19.28 3.62
N ARG A 907 -30.89 19.96 4.77
CA ARG A 907 -29.66 20.13 5.55
C ARG A 907 -29.46 18.90 6.43
N ILE A 908 -28.38 18.17 6.16
CA ILE A 908 -28.09 16.90 6.82
C ILE A 908 -27.06 17.13 7.92
N GLY A 909 -27.31 16.55 9.10
CA GLY A 909 -26.40 16.56 10.24
C GLY A 909 -25.22 15.59 10.10
N GLN A 910 -24.56 15.28 11.22
CA GLN A 910 -23.45 14.32 11.24
C GLN A 910 -23.97 12.91 10.93
N LEU A 911 -23.60 12.37 9.77
CA LEU A 911 -23.91 11.00 9.39
C LEU A 911 -22.98 10.01 10.13
N THR A 912 -23.47 8.80 10.38
CA THR A 912 -22.70 7.69 10.97
C THR A 912 -22.93 6.37 10.20
N GLY A 913 -22.38 5.27 10.70
CA GLY A 913 -22.67 3.93 10.16
C GLY A 913 -24.17 3.62 10.13
N ASP A 914 -24.56 2.70 9.26
CA ASP A 914 -25.96 2.28 9.12
C ASP A 914 -26.41 1.41 10.31
N THR A 915 -27.73 1.33 10.52
CA THR A 915 -28.29 0.58 11.67
C THR A 915 -28.20 -0.94 11.56
N GLU A 916 -27.77 -1.50 10.41
CA GLU A 916 -27.66 -2.95 10.20
C GLU A 916 -26.21 -3.45 10.31
N HIS A 917 -25.27 -2.75 9.64
CA HIS A 917 -23.87 -3.18 9.52
C HIS A 917 -22.88 -2.26 10.23
N GLY A 918 -23.28 -1.06 10.64
CA GLY A 918 -22.39 -0.07 11.26
C GLY A 918 -21.28 0.43 10.33
N ILE A 919 -21.42 0.26 9.00
CA ILE A 919 -20.36 0.57 8.04
C ILE A 919 -20.28 2.09 7.86
N TRP A 920 -19.21 2.67 8.38
CA TRP A 920 -18.91 4.08 8.22
C TRP A 920 -17.71 4.29 7.28
N ASN A 921 -17.08 5.45 7.35
CA ASN A 921 -16.01 5.89 6.47
C ASN A 921 -14.72 6.02 7.27
N GLU A 922 -13.77 5.13 7.02
CA GLU A 922 -12.51 5.04 7.76
C GLU A 922 -11.62 6.29 7.65
N SER A 923 -11.90 7.15 6.67
CA SER A 923 -11.17 8.42 6.49
C SER A 923 -11.80 9.60 7.25
N GLU A 924 -12.95 9.41 7.90
CA GLU A 924 -13.61 10.45 8.69
C GLU A 924 -13.03 10.59 10.10
N ALA A 925 -13.21 11.77 10.70
CA ALA A 925 -12.57 12.13 11.96
C ALA A 925 -12.90 11.17 13.12
N TRP A 926 -14.17 10.78 13.29
CA TRP A 926 -14.57 9.92 14.40
C TRP A 926 -14.03 8.50 14.28
N PRO A 927 -14.19 7.77 13.14
CA PRO A 927 -13.55 6.47 12.97
C PRO A 927 -12.03 6.51 13.11
N LEU A 928 -11.36 7.56 12.61
CA LEU A 928 -9.90 7.71 12.77
C LEU A 928 -9.48 7.94 14.22
N MET A 929 -10.22 8.71 15.00
CA MET A 929 -9.94 8.92 16.42
C MET A 929 -10.14 7.62 17.19
N LEU A 930 -11.29 6.98 17.00
CA LEU A 930 -11.61 5.69 17.59
C LEU A 930 -10.57 4.63 17.20
N SER A 931 -9.98 4.76 16.01
CA SER A 931 -9.00 3.79 15.55
C SER A 931 -7.64 3.81 16.23
N THR A 932 -7.31 4.89 16.94
CA THR A 932 -6.00 5.03 17.59
C THR A 932 -5.85 4.15 18.83
N VAL A 933 -6.95 3.63 19.39
CA VAL A 933 -6.94 2.92 20.68
C VAL A 933 -5.94 1.77 20.71
N HIS A 934 -5.74 1.06 19.58
CA HIS A 934 -4.83 -0.08 19.53
C HIS A 934 -3.36 0.32 19.65
N GLN A 935 -3.00 1.50 19.14
CA GLN A 935 -1.61 1.96 19.14
C GLN A 935 -1.28 2.82 20.36
N LEU A 936 -2.24 3.61 20.84
CA LEU A 936 -2.07 4.48 22.00
C LEU A 936 -2.45 3.79 23.31
N GLY A 937 -3.30 2.75 23.25
CA GLY A 937 -3.95 2.20 24.43
C GLY A 937 -4.84 3.22 25.14
N SER A 938 -5.25 4.29 24.45
CA SER A 938 -6.03 5.39 25.01
C SER A 938 -7.00 6.02 24.01
N LEU A 939 -8.10 6.57 24.52
CA LEU A 939 -9.05 7.42 23.78
C LEU A 939 -9.36 8.68 24.60
N PRO A 940 -9.66 9.82 23.93
CA PRO A 940 -9.91 11.07 24.63
C PRO A 940 -11.34 11.12 25.19
N THR A 941 -11.52 11.63 26.40
CA THR A 941 -12.81 12.12 26.88
C THR A 941 -13.10 13.50 26.31
N MET A 942 -14.36 13.76 25.95
CA MET A 942 -14.85 15.02 25.42
C MET A 942 -16.23 15.32 25.98
N ASP A 943 -16.52 16.62 26.12
CA ASP A 943 -17.84 17.12 26.53
C ASP A 943 -18.68 17.35 25.27
N GLU A 944 -19.05 16.25 24.63
CA GLU A 944 -19.77 16.23 23.34
C GLU A 944 -20.99 15.32 23.43
N THR A 945 -22.08 15.73 22.78
CA THR A 945 -23.32 14.96 22.70
C THR A 945 -23.44 14.30 21.34
N LEU A 946 -23.79 13.00 21.31
CA LEU A 946 -23.79 12.19 20.09
C LEU A 946 -25.08 12.39 19.29
N THR A 947 -25.11 13.47 18.51
CA THR A 947 -26.20 13.81 17.57
C THR A 947 -26.05 13.09 16.21
N TRP A 948 -25.51 11.87 16.21
CA TRP A 948 -25.20 11.13 14.99
C TRP A 948 -26.46 10.53 14.36
N LEU A 949 -26.52 10.59 13.02
CA LEU A 949 -27.65 10.14 12.22
C LEU A 949 -27.23 8.95 11.32
N PRO A 950 -27.79 7.75 11.50
CA PRO A 950 -27.48 6.61 10.64
C PRO A 950 -27.82 6.85 9.16
N LEU A 951 -26.96 6.34 8.27
CA LEU A 951 -27.06 6.56 6.82
C LEU A 951 -28.39 6.09 6.21
N ASP A 952 -28.87 4.93 6.62
CA ASP A 952 -30.12 4.31 6.20
C ASP A 952 -31.35 5.09 6.71
N THR A 953 -31.26 5.67 7.91
CA THR A 953 -32.30 6.55 8.46
C THR A 953 -32.37 7.87 7.69
N ALA A 954 -31.21 8.49 7.41
CA ALA A 954 -31.14 9.69 6.59
C ALA A 954 -31.66 9.46 5.16
N ALA A 955 -31.31 8.31 4.55
CA ALA A 955 -31.82 7.92 3.24
C ALA A 955 -33.35 7.79 3.24
N THR A 956 -33.92 7.17 4.27
CA THR A 956 -35.38 7.03 4.44
C THR A 956 -36.05 8.40 4.49
N ALA A 957 -35.49 9.33 5.27
CA ALA A 957 -36.03 10.68 5.41
C ALA A 957 -36.03 11.43 4.06
N ILE A 958 -34.94 11.36 3.31
CA ILE A 958 -34.82 12.01 1.99
C ILE A 958 -35.82 11.41 0.99
N ILE A 959 -35.99 10.09 0.99
CA ILE A 959 -36.98 9.42 0.12
C ILE A 959 -38.39 9.85 0.50
N GLN A 960 -38.73 9.90 1.80
CA GLN A 960 -40.05 10.36 2.26
C GLN A 960 -40.32 11.83 1.90
N ILE A 961 -39.32 12.71 2.04
CA ILE A 961 -39.41 14.12 1.58
C ILE A 961 -39.66 14.18 0.07
N THR A 962 -38.95 13.37 -0.71
CA THR A 962 -39.08 13.35 -2.18
C THR A 962 -40.42 12.80 -2.63
N THR A 963 -40.93 11.76 -1.96
CA THR A 963 -42.09 10.98 -2.41
C THR A 963 -43.40 11.36 -1.70
N SER A 964 -43.39 12.36 -0.80
CA SER A 964 -44.55 12.73 0.00
C SER A 964 -45.69 13.30 -0.88
N PRO A 965 -46.94 12.80 -0.73
CA PRO A 965 -48.11 13.36 -1.40
C PRO A 965 -48.40 14.82 -1.04
N GLU A 966 -47.94 15.29 0.12
CA GLU A 966 -48.07 16.69 0.52
C GLU A 966 -47.26 17.58 -0.41
N MET A 967 -46.08 17.12 -0.85
CA MET A 967 -45.25 17.80 -1.82
C MET A 967 -45.93 17.87 -3.19
N ASP A 968 -46.66 16.81 -3.57
CA ASP A 968 -47.41 16.75 -4.83
C ASP A 968 -48.63 17.68 -4.87
N ASN A 969 -49.16 18.07 -3.71
CA ASN A 969 -50.26 19.02 -3.58
C ASN A 969 -49.79 20.47 -3.34
N THR A 970 -48.49 20.73 -3.22
CA THR A 970 -47.98 22.09 -3.08
C THR A 970 -48.06 22.85 -4.40
N SER A 971 -48.70 24.03 -4.36
CA SER A 971 -48.74 24.94 -5.50
C SER A 971 -47.32 25.38 -5.87
N PRO A 972 -46.97 25.52 -7.18
CA PRO A 972 -45.68 26.09 -7.61
C PRO A 972 -45.41 27.49 -7.03
N ARG A 973 -46.46 28.16 -6.52
CA ARG A 973 -46.42 29.49 -5.89
C ARG A 973 -46.28 29.47 -4.36
N MET A 974 -45.65 28.46 -3.74
CA MET A 974 -45.15 28.73 -2.39
C MET A 974 -44.02 29.75 -2.52
N ASP A 975 -44.20 30.93 -1.91
CA ASP A 975 -43.25 32.05 -1.91
C ASP A 975 -41.89 31.71 -1.27
N ARG A 976 -41.64 30.45 -0.90
CA ARG A 976 -40.51 30.00 -0.08
C ARG A 976 -40.07 28.58 -0.47
N VAL A 977 -38.76 28.41 -0.66
CA VAL A 977 -38.11 27.08 -0.66
C VAL A 977 -38.39 26.39 0.66
N GLN A 978 -38.63 25.08 0.60
CA GLN A 978 -38.77 24.27 1.80
C GLN A 978 -37.38 23.80 2.27
N PHE A 979 -37.04 24.16 3.49
CA PHE A 979 -35.82 23.74 4.16
C PHE A 979 -36.17 22.65 5.16
N PHE A 980 -35.41 21.57 5.16
CA PHE A 980 -35.59 20.46 6.08
C PHE A 980 -34.30 20.20 6.84
N HIS A 981 -34.41 19.98 8.15
CA HIS A 981 -33.28 19.57 8.98
C HIS A 981 -33.35 18.05 9.21
N VAL A 982 -32.56 17.29 8.46
CA VAL A 982 -32.44 15.84 8.65
C VAL A 982 -31.26 15.60 9.60
N VAL A 983 -31.57 15.68 10.89
CA VAL A 983 -30.60 15.59 12.00
C VAL A 983 -31.12 14.65 13.09
N ASN A 984 -30.23 14.15 13.95
CA ASN A 984 -30.61 13.56 15.22
C ASN A 984 -30.48 14.62 16.32
N ASN A 985 -31.59 15.06 16.92
CA ASN A 985 -31.59 16.08 17.97
C ASN A 985 -31.44 15.51 19.39
N SER A 986 -31.33 14.19 19.54
CA SER A 986 -31.22 13.59 20.87
C SER A 986 -30.01 14.16 21.62
N GLN A 987 -30.26 14.60 22.85
CA GLN A 987 -29.22 15.03 23.79
C GLN A 987 -28.99 14.01 24.91
N GLU A 988 -29.54 12.80 24.78
CA GLU A 988 -29.53 11.80 25.85
C GLU A 988 -28.21 11.02 25.97
N THR A 989 -27.41 10.97 24.90
CA THR A 989 -26.20 10.16 24.84
C THR A 989 -24.98 11.03 24.63
N HIS A 990 -24.06 10.96 25.58
CA HIS A 990 -22.82 11.69 25.57
C HIS A 990 -21.66 10.83 25.07
N TRP A 991 -20.57 11.50 24.67
CA TRP A 991 -19.34 10.86 24.24
C TRP A 991 -18.82 9.84 25.26
N ASN A 992 -18.94 10.15 26.56
CA ASN A 992 -18.47 9.27 27.63
C ASN A 992 -19.31 7.98 27.74
N ASP A 993 -20.61 8.02 27.46
CA ASP A 993 -21.44 6.80 27.43
C ASP A 993 -20.95 5.83 26.34
N MET A 994 -20.57 6.37 25.18
CA MET A 994 -19.98 5.58 24.09
C MET A 994 -18.64 4.98 24.50
N LEU A 995 -17.77 5.73 25.20
CA LEU A 995 -16.50 5.19 25.69
C LEU A 995 -16.72 4.06 26.70
N GLU A 996 -17.73 4.16 27.58
CA GLU A 996 -18.12 3.10 28.50
C GLU A 996 -18.60 1.85 27.74
N TRP A 997 -19.43 2.01 26.70
CA TRP A 997 -19.85 0.87 25.88
C TRP A 997 -18.68 0.26 25.11
N ILE A 998 -17.77 1.07 24.58
CA ILE A 998 -16.56 0.57 23.89
C ILE A 998 -15.64 -0.18 24.87
N GLN A 999 -15.49 0.26 26.12
CA GLN A 999 -14.78 -0.50 27.16
C GLN A 999 -15.35 -1.91 27.36
N GLU A 1000 -16.68 -2.06 27.28
CA GLU A 1000 -17.32 -3.37 27.38
C GLU A 1000 -17.15 -4.23 26.13
N PHE A 1001 -17.08 -3.61 24.95
CA PHE A 1001 -16.92 -4.31 23.67
C PHE A 1001 -15.48 -4.66 23.31
N HIS A 1002 -14.51 -3.90 23.82
CA HIS A 1002 -13.10 -4.07 23.49
C HIS A 1002 -12.44 -5.12 24.40
N GLU A 1003 -11.71 -6.07 23.80
CA GLU A 1003 -11.10 -7.19 24.56
C GLU A 1003 -9.99 -6.72 25.51
N ASP A 1004 -9.23 -5.69 25.13
CA ASP A 1004 -8.15 -5.12 25.92
C ASP A 1004 -8.60 -3.84 26.63
N PRO A 1005 -8.27 -3.64 27.92
CA PRO A 1005 -8.60 -2.39 28.60
C PRO A 1005 -7.77 -1.23 28.03
N PHE A 1006 -8.42 -0.10 27.76
CA PHE A 1006 -7.76 1.14 27.34
C PHE A 1006 -7.96 2.27 28.36
N ARG A 1007 -7.10 3.28 28.32
CA ARG A 1007 -7.21 4.47 29.17
C ARG A 1007 -8.13 5.50 28.54
N VAL A 1008 -9.00 6.12 29.34
CA VAL A 1008 -9.69 7.35 28.95
C VAL A 1008 -8.89 8.52 29.50
N VAL A 1009 -8.39 9.38 28.61
CA VAL A 1009 -7.50 10.51 28.94
C VAL A 1009 -8.09 11.83 28.46
N SER A 1010 -7.55 12.97 28.90
CA SER A 1010 -8.00 14.27 28.37
C SER A 1010 -7.68 14.42 26.88
N LEU A 1011 -8.45 15.23 26.14
CA LEU A 1011 -8.18 15.46 24.71
C LEU A 1011 -6.78 16.03 24.45
N ASP A 1012 -6.29 16.94 25.29
CA ASP A 1012 -4.93 17.49 25.16
C ASP A 1012 -3.85 16.41 25.39
N GLU A 1013 -4.02 15.57 26.40
CA GLU A 1013 -3.10 14.44 26.67
C GLU A 1013 -3.11 13.43 25.51
N TRP A 1014 -4.29 13.07 25.00
CA TRP A 1014 -4.42 12.18 23.86
C TRP A 1014 -3.77 12.77 22.59
N LEU A 1015 -3.90 14.08 22.36
CA LEU A 1015 -3.27 14.76 21.22
C LEU A 1015 -1.74 14.74 21.33
N ASP A 1016 -1.19 14.90 22.52
CA ASP A 1016 0.25 14.81 22.75
C ASP A 1016 0.76 13.37 22.60
N GLU A 1017 0.00 12.37 23.09
CA GLU A 1017 0.28 10.95 22.84
C GLU A 1017 0.21 10.62 21.34
N LEU A 1018 -0.80 11.14 20.64
CA LEU A 1018 -0.98 10.97 19.21
C LEU A 1018 0.19 11.59 18.42
N ASP A 1019 0.62 12.81 18.77
CA ASP A 1019 1.75 13.48 18.13
C ASP A 1019 3.08 12.72 18.40
N GLY A 1020 3.23 12.14 19.60
CA GLY A 1020 4.39 11.36 20.02
C GLY A 1020 4.47 9.92 19.50
N LEU A 1021 3.39 9.40 18.91
CA LEU A 1021 3.32 8.04 18.38
C LEU A 1021 4.41 7.76 17.32
N GLU A 1022 5.16 6.66 17.41
CA GLU A 1022 6.09 6.26 16.35
C GLU A 1022 5.34 5.59 15.17
N GLY A 1023 5.36 6.20 13.99
CA GLY A 1023 4.64 5.74 12.79
C GLY A 1023 3.65 6.78 12.21
N ASN A 1024 3.07 6.47 11.04
CA ASN A 1024 2.11 7.34 10.33
C ASN A 1024 0.66 6.84 10.55
N HIS A 1025 0.09 7.02 11.74
CA HIS A 1025 -1.36 6.82 11.90
C HIS A 1025 -2.13 7.98 11.25
N PRO A 1026 -3.13 7.73 10.38
CA PRO A 1026 -3.82 8.80 9.63
C PRO A 1026 -4.48 9.87 10.51
N ALA A 1027 -4.90 9.50 11.73
CA ALA A 1027 -5.46 10.45 12.72
C ALA A 1027 -4.53 11.65 13.01
N LYS A 1028 -3.20 11.50 12.90
CA LYS A 1028 -2.25 12.61 13.11
C LYS A 1028 -2.51 13.81 12.21
N VAL A 1029 -3.04 13.57 11.01
CA VAL A 1029 -3.36 14.64 10.04
C VAL A 1029 -4.46 15.57 10.57
N LEU A 1030 -5.33 15.08 11.45
CA LEU A 1030 -6.46 15.80 12.03
C LEU A 1030 -6.17 16.39 13.43
N SER A 1031 -4.95 16.25 13.96
CA SER A 1031 -4.61 16.77 15.29
C SER A 1031 -4.87 18.28 15.42
N ASN A 1032 -4.59 19.05 14.37
CA ASN A 1032 -4.91 20.48 14.32
C ASN A 1032 -6.42 20.78 14.29
N LEU A 1033 -7.24 19.93 13.67
CA LEU A 1033 -8.69 20.08 13.66
C LEU A 1033 -9.24 19.94 15.08
N TRP A 1034 -8.81 18.90 15.81
CA TRP A 1034 -9.21 18.69 17.21
C TRP A 1034 -8.60 19.72 18.17
N ARG A 1035 -7.36 20.18 17.95
CA ARG A 1035 -6.78 21.29 18.73
C ARG A 1035 -7.56 22.59 18.54
N ASN A 1036 -8.11 22.83 17.35
CA ASN A 1036 -8.89 24.02 17.06
C ASN A 1036 -10.31 23.95 17.64
N SER A 1037 -10.94 22.76 17.71
CA SER A 1037 -12.23 22.62 18.39
C SER A 1037 -12.15 22.94 19.88
N VAL A 1038 -11.04 22.59 20.55
CA VAL A 1038 -10.76 22.96 21.97
C VAL A 1038 -10.62 24.48 22.18
N LYS A 1039 -10.08 25.20 21.18
CA LYS A 1039 -9.95 26.66 21.27
C LYS A 1039 -11.30 27.36 21.03
N ALA A 1040 -12.12 26.82 20.14
CA ALA A 1040 -13.46 27.33 19.86
C ALA A 1040 -14.40 27.15 21.06
N SER A 1041 -14.36 26.00 21.74
CA SER A 1041 -15.20 25.76 22.94
C SER A 1041 -14.87 26.68 24.12
N LYS A 1042 -13.62 27.15 24.22
CA LYS A 1042 -13.18 28.10 25.27
C LYS A 1042 -13.53 29.57 25.00
N GLN A 1043 -14.01 29.93 23.80
CA GLN A 1043 -14.26 31.31 23.38
C GLN A 1043 -15.75 31.70 23.27
N ILE A 1044 -16.69 30.79 23.49
CA ILE A 1044 -18.13 31.09 23.35
C ILE A 1044 -18.69 31.59 24.69
N ASP A 1045 -18.81 32.91 24.82
CA ASP A 1045 -19.60 33.57 25.86
C ASP A 1045 -21.10 33.23 25.70
N GLY A 1046 -21.63 32.39 26.58
CA GLY A 1046 -22.94 32.61 27.23
C GLY A 1046 -24.25 32.22 26.53
N GLN A 1047 -24.28 31.64 25.32
CA GLN A 1047 -25.52 31.07 24.74
C GLN A 1047 -25.29 29.67 24.15
N GLU A 1048 -25.76 28.63 24.84
CA GLU A 1048 -25.81 27.27 24.33
C GLU A 1048 -26.93 27.11 23.28
N LEU A 1049 -26.56 26.72 22.06
CA LEU A 1049 -27.48 26.19 21.06
C LEU A 1049 -27.99 24.82 21.55
N LYS A 1050 -29.32 24.63 21.58
CA LYS A 1050 -29.99 23.38 22.00
C LYS A 1050 -30.21 22.38 20.86
N GLY A 1051 -30.02 22.77 19.59
CA GLY A 1051 -30.13 21.87 18.42
C GLY A 1051 -30.77 22.53 17.19
N TYR A 1052 -31.32 21.71 16.29
CA TYR A 1052 -32.03 22.18 15.08
C TYR A 1052 -33.53 21.91 15.20
N ALA A 1053 -34.37 22.86 14.81
CA ALA A 1053 -35.82 22.63 14.73
C ALA A 1053 -36.14 21.63 13.61
N THR A 1054 -37.11 20.73 13.81
CA THR A 1054 -37.44 19.62 12.87
C THR A 1054 -38.94 19.49 12.60
N GLU A 1055 -39.75 20.47 13.02
CA GLU A 1055 -41.21 20.34 12.97
C GLU A 1055 -41.80 20.31 11.55
N GLN A 1056 -41.10 20.84 10.54
CA GLN A 1056 -41.54 20.71 9.14
C GLN A 1056 -41.18 19.35 8.58
N VAL A 1057 -39.94 18.89 8.79
CA VAL A 1057 -39.52 17.57 8.29
C VAL A 1057 -40.30 16.44 8.94
N GLU A 1058 -40.64 16.52 10.23
CA GLU A 1058 -41.43 15.51 10.95
C GLU A 1058 -42.85 15.32 10.38
N LYS A 1059 -43.44 16.36 9.81
CA LYS A 1059 -44.77 16.26 9.17
C LYS A 1059 -44.72 15.47 7.87
N ILE A 1060 -43.60 15.57 7.16
CA ILE A 1060 -43.44 15.05 5.78
C ILE A 1060 -42.73 13.70 5.78
N ALA A 1061 -41.77 13.50 6.69
CA ALA A 1061 -40.96 12.31 6.82
C ALA A 1061 -41.18 11.65 8.19
N PRO A 1062 -42.13 10.70 8.31
CA PRO A 1062 -42.45 10.02 9.56
C PRO A 1062 -41.27 9.35 10.27
N ILE A 1063 -40.18 9.03 9.56
CA ILE A 1063 -38.97 8.48 10.18
C ILE A 1063 -38.34 9.46 11.17
N MET A 1064 -38.45 10.78 10.93
CA MET A 1064 -37.85 11.82 11.77
C MET A 1064 -38.42 11.81 13.19
N CYS A 1065 -39.70 11.46 13.36
CA CYS A 1065 -40.33 11.33 14.68
C CYS A 1065 -39.89 10.08 15.47
N ARG A 1066 -39.08 9.21 14.87
CA ARG A 1066 -38.73 7.88 15.41
C ARG A 1066 -37.23 7.63 15.45
N ILE A 1067 -36.41 8.66 15.24
CA ILE A 1067 -34.96 8.54 15.31
C ILE A 1067 -34.60 8.33 16.79
N PRO A 1068 -34.05 7.16 17.16
CA PRO A 1068 -33.64 6.93 18.54
C PRO A 1068 -32.37 7.74 18.86
N PRO A 1069 -32.10 8.01 20.16
CA PRO A 1069 -30.76 8.37 20.60
C PRO A 1069 -29.72 7.38 20.09
N VAL A 1070 -28.49 7.84 19.87
CA VAL A 1070 -27.36 6.94 19.61
C VAL A 1070 -27.28 5.95 20.77
N ASN A 1071 -27.42 4.66 20.50
CA ASN A 1071 -27.53 3.66 21.54
C ASN A 1071 -26.36 2.68 21.50
N ARG A 1072 -26.26 1.87 22.55
CA ARG A 1072 -25.23 0.84 22.71
C ARG A 1072 -25.18 -0.15 21.53
N GLU A 1073 -26.32 -0.49 20.93
CA GLU A 1073 -26.39 -1.42 19.80
C GLU A 1073 -25.73 -0.85 18.55
N LEU A 1074 -26.06 0.40 18.18
CA LEU A 1074 -25.46 1.10 17.03
C LEU A 1074 -23.94 1.28 17.24
N ILE A 1075 -23.52 1.69 18.43
CA ILE A 1075 -22.09 1.80 18.76
C ILE A 1075 -21.40 0.44 18.69
N GLY A 1076 -22.05 -0.64 19.13
CA GLY A 1076 -21.51 -2.00 19.01
C GLY A 1076 -21.29 -2.42 17.55
N LEU A 1077 -22.23 -2.11 16.64
CA LEU A 1077 -22.07 -2.35 15.20
C LEU A 1077 -20.92 -1.53 14.61
N ILE A 1078 -20.88 -0.23 14.88
CA ILE A 1078 -19.82 0.67 14.42
C ILE A 1078 -18.46 0.21 14.95
N TRP A 1079 -18.37 -0.15 16.23
CA TRP A 1079 -17.15 -0.63 16.85
C TRP A 1079 -16.71 -1.98 16.27
N GLY A 1080 -17.64 -2.90 16.05
CA GLY A 1080 -17.38 -4.16 15.35
C GLY A 1080 -16.84 -3.94 13.94
N TRP A 1081 -17.40 -2.97 13.21
CA TRP A 1081 -16.88 -2.57 11.90
C TRP A 1081 -15.47 -1.94 12.01
N ILE A 1082 -15.26 -0.98 12.90
CA ILE A 1082 -13.96 -0.33 13.14
C ILE A 1082 -12.89 -1.38 13.45
N THR A 1083 -13.16 -2.29 14.39
CA THR A 1083 -12.24 -3.37 14.78
C THR A 1083 -11.99 -4.36 13.65
N SER A 1084 -13.01 -4.74 12.86
CA SER A 1084 -12.83 -5.59 11.67
C SER A 1084 -11.91 -4.97 10.61
N LYS A 1085 -11.89 -3.63 10.50
CA LYS A 1085 -10.99 -2.89 9.62
C LYS A 1085 -9.59 -2.74 10.20
N MET A 1086 -9.45 -2.74 11.52
CA MET A 1086 -8.15 -2.71 12.20
C MET A 1086 -7.39 -4.04 12.12
N VAL A 1087 -8.07 -5.18 12.16
CA VAL A 1087 -7.42 -6.51 12.02
C VAL A 1087 -6.78 -6.69 10.63
N LEU A 1088 -7.18 -5.87 9.65
CA LEU A 1088 -6.60 -5.81 8.30
C LEU A 1088 -5.38 -4.86 8.19
N SER A 1089 -5.05 -4.08 9.24
CA SER A 1089 -3.96 -3.07 9.22
C SER A 1089 -2.76 -3.36 10.14
N VAL A 1090 -2.77 -4.49 10.85
CA VAL A 1090 -1.64 -5.05 11.66
C VAL A 1090 -1.06 -6.29 10.96
#